data_AF-A0A5M9MV98-F1
#
_entry.id   AF-A0A5M9MV98-F1
#
_cell.length_a   1.000
_cell.length_b   1.000
_cell.length_c   1.000
_cell.angle_alpha   90.00
_cell.angle_beta   90.00
_cell.angle_gamma   90.00
#
_symmetry.space_group_name_H-M   'P 1'
#
loop_
_entity.id
_entity.type
_entity.pdbx_description
1 polymer ?
#
loop_
_entity_poly.entity_id
_entity_poly.type
_entity_poly.pdbx_seq_one_letter_code
_entity_poly.pdbx_strand_id
1 'polypeptide(L)'
;MSQFECLGIQTKEKKFKRRLSQWIRPSASIENFQNTEAQIKEFLAANVMNQTLGPESELPPAYSPSEMTLQTAETLRLQQPRTDTPPDSWPEPLRSIAPFMEDHQHTPSPGAYISYNPFRNEPHPDIRSSMRQFSGASESADSETVKTLRACLGDMFQPFVDAIKPAAEVALDDWLKAAIWWALRGKAALTNWRDSDALHTQAEGQPSSEEIAQGMVDLAKAWWICHQILTRDDFKIMTSDLRLEGTPRGALLDQSRCVVKYLKRFEKHITNFLCGGSDLAGTLGVDKSLWVFYPSCSAYDAAVLDGGSLAVQRSPYPPIAFGDTDVLYSYGSEFVEVTLLSQEGYALPSSMKCVLSFVREMCSWDMVGVISSQTDLVNIRIQSDSSRGATWKDIEWEVDRLSMLVKLSRGYFLKVRLSEENFKIVWEVAHQAVSTDASFVADNQEQLLFDEEIKYCQYINHARPSDFPAKPTKQGRVRLFKKWETVAEGTGKRRAHRGFRIFVSTPPHSRTVNHVSNILHNSSPVSCSLIESDDGSPGIFLQLLEEGQKRSFFLYFYDLESRSQIHSLLLDLIPGAGETSTQAFHIRSYVIMESQADGSGETKGGQHLDLRESLASVIEQKNDPVRSAYGKTILSESLRVVIASDWSSITDRINIGPGQLAISLSVIDDTMINIHRLPQKDLTMTVAHDLVSEEMLRKATDLLHKVQDKPSIRRIQFASVDDLHKFQESITGFKVLFDGLATQFLISRRRKMIPIHKQWEANLTRVQVVQQGIKIQIVAFFYQFHRWKSINFAVKSTDEFEKVDQKGEWGIRFKDAKYALPRPDTQTSDYVCLDELAFPTEHDDIGILFQDASVRDKFAESLPGAVGNAPRRLLC
;
A
#
# COMPACT_ATOMS: atom_id res chain seq x y z
N MET A 1 26.44 -7.44 -51.86
CA MET A 1 26.06 -8.22 -50.67
C MET A 1 25.85 -7.36 -49.41
N SER A 2 26.61 -6.27 -49.18
CA SER A 2 26.44 -5.43 -47.96
C SER A 2 25.16 -4.57 -47.88
N GLN A 3 24.44 -4.32 -48.98
CA GLN A 3 23.17 -3.58 -48.94
C GLN A 3 21.97 -4.43 -48.46
N PHE A 4 22.00 -5.76 -48.64
CA PHE A 4 20.93 -6.65 -48.18
C PHE A 4 21.03 -6.95 -46.67
N GLU A 5 22.24 -6.93 -46.09
CA GLU A 5 22.46 -7.06 -44.65
C GLU A 5 21.97 -5.82 -43.88
N CYS A 6 22.21 -4.60 -44.39
CA CYS A 6 21.69 -3.37 -43.78
C CYS A 6 20.16 -3.29 -43.79
N LEU A 7 19.51 -3.74 -44.86
CA LEU A 7 18.04 -3.81 -44.94
C LEU A 7 17.47 -4.89 -44.01
N GLY A 8 18.14 -6.03 -43.86
CA GLY A 8 17.75 -7.08 -42.93
C GLY A 8 17.82 -6.64 -41.46
N ILE A 9 18.86 -5.88 -41.08
CA ILE A 9 19.05 -5.36 -39.72
C ILE A 9 18.01 -4.27 -39.40
N GLN A 10 17.77 -3.31 -40.30
CA GLN A 10 16.75 -2.27 -40.11
C GLN A 10 15.31 -2.81 -40.03
N THR A 11 15.02 -3.90 -40.74
CA THR A 11 13.70 -4.55 -40.70
C THR A 11 13.50 -5.36 -39.41
N LYS A 12 14.56 -6.01 -38.89
CA LYS A 12 14.55 -6.66 -37.58
C LYS A 12 14.39 -5.65 -36.44
N GLU A 13 15.08 -4.51 -36.52
CA GLU A 13 14.99 -3.43 -35.54
C GLU A 13 13.60 -2.78 -35.48
N LYS A 14 12.97 -2.50 -36.64
CA LYS A 14 11.58 -2.00 -36.70
C LYS A 14 10.56 -3.03 -36.18
N LYS A 15 10.78 -4.32 -36.44
CA LYS A 15 9.89 -5.41 -35.99
C LYS A 15 10.05 -5.65 -34.48
N PHE A 16 11.25 -5.50 -33.94
CA PHE A 16 11.55 -5.51 -32.51
C PHE A 16 10.92 -4.30 -31.80
N LYS A 17 11.11 -3.08 -32.29
CA LYS A 17 10.49 -1.85 -31.75
C LYS A 17 8.95 -1.93 -31.74
N ARG A 18 8.34 -2.57 -32.74
CA ARG A 18 6.89 -2.81 -32.83
C ARG A 18 6.39 -3.92 -31.89
N ARG A 19 7.24 -4.91 -31.57
CA ARG A 19 6.95 -5.93 -30.55
C ARG A 19 7.08 -5.37 -29.15
N LEU A 20 8.12 -4.56 -28.91
CA LEU A 20 8.37 -3.88 -27.65
C LEU A 20 7.22 -2.91 -27.29
N SER A 21 6.70 -2.14 -28.25
CA SER A 21 5.52 -1.27 -28.02
C SER A 21 4.20 -2.04 -27.81
N GLN A 22 4.13 -3.30 -28.23
CA GLN A 22 3.03 -4.20 -27.88
C GLN A 22 3.21 -4.83 -26.49
N TRP A 23 4.45 -4.93 -25.99
CA TRP A 23 4.80 -5.50 -24.69
C TRP A 23 4.68 -4.47 -23.55
N ILE A 24 5.02 -3.21 -23.81
CA ILE A 24 4.87 -2.08 -22.87
C ILE A 24 3.42 -1.56 -22.94
N ARG A 25 2.44 -2.39 -22.62
CA ARG A 25 1.08 -1.92 -22.31
C ARG A 25 1.01 -1.57 -20.83
N PRO A 26 0.41 -0.43 -20.44
CA PRO A 26 0.26 -0.11 -19.03
C PRO A 26 -0.68 -1.12 -18.36
N SER A 27 -0.18 -1.84 -17.35
CA SER A 27 -1.03 -2.30 -16.26
C SER A 27 -1.55 -1.05 -15.54
N ALA A 28 -2.87 -0.92 -15.42
CA ALA A 28 -3.58 0.32 -15.06
C ALA A 28 -3.35 0.85 -13.62
N SER A 29 -2.26 0.51 -12.94
CA SER A 29 -2.06 0.80 -11.51
C SER A 29 -0.74 1.48 -11.16
N ILE A 30 0.03 2.02 -12.11
CA ILE A 30 1.34 2.63 -11.81
C ILE A 30 1.52 3.93 -12.61
N GLU A 31 1.06 5.06 -12.06
CA GLU A 31 1.28 6.41 -12.63
C GLU A 31 2.54 7.12 -12.11
N ASN A 32 3.35 6.49 -11.25
CA ASN A 32 4.52 7.15 -10.65
C ASN A 32 5.85 6.55 -11.13
N PHE A 33 6.20 6.74 -12.40
CA PHE A 33 7.60 6.73 -12.82
C PHE A 33 7.83 7.81 -13.89
N GLN A 34 8.89 8.60 -13.70
CA GLN A 34 9.33 9.67 -14.60
C GLN A 34 9.89 9.14 -15.92
N ASN A 35 9.03 8.52 -16.72
CA ASN A 35 9.15 8.49 -18.19
C ASN A 35 7.76 8.78 -18.71
N THR A 36 7.45 10.07 -18.83
CA THR A 36 6.16 10.56 -19.31
C THR A 36 5.86 9.98 -20.69
N GLU A 37 4.62 9.53 -20.90
CA GLU A 37 3.99 9.21 -22.18
C GLU A 37 4.32 10.23 -23.31
N ALA A 38 4.62 11.47 -22.91
CA ALA A 38 5.12 12.55 -23.75
C ALA A 38 6.45 12.21 -24.48
N GLN A 39 7.43 11.58 -23.83
CA GLN A 39 8.72 11.22 -24.45
C GLN A 39 8.56 10.09 -25.48
N ILE A 40 7.63 9.17 -25.25
CA ILE A 40 7.29 8.10 -26.21
C ILE A 40 6.56 8.69 -27.44
N LYS A 41 5.67 9.67 -27.22
CA LYS A 41 4.99 10.40 -28.31
C LYS A 41 5.95 11.32 -29.07
N GLU A 42 6.85 12.01 -28.39
CA GLU A 42 7.87 12.89 -28.98
C GLU A 42 8.91 12.10 -29.79
N PHE A 43 9.27 10.88 -29.35
CA PHE A 43 10.11 9.95 -30.11
C PHE A 43 9.45 9.45 -31.41
N LEU A 44 8.14 9.22 -31.40
CA LEU A 44 7.40 8.83 -32.61
C LEU A 44 7.22 10.00 -33.59
N ALA A 45 7.14 11.24 -33.09
CA ALA A 45 7.06 12.45 -33.91
C ALA A 45 8.44 12.85 -34.50
N ALA A 46 9.52 12.72 -33.74
CA ALA A 46 10.87 13.10 -34.17
C ALA A 46 11.43 12.18 -35.28
N ASN A 47 10.98 10.93 -35.37
CA ASN A 47 11.41 9.98 -36.41
C ASN A 47 10.78 10.21 -37.80
N VAL A 48 9.87 11.18 -37.95
CA VAL A 48 9.30 11.57 -39.26
C VAL A 48 10.02 12.78 -39.87
N MET A 49 10.80 13.56 -39.11
CA MET A 49 11.37 14.83 -39.61
C MET A 49 12.88 14.88 -39.84
N ASN A 50 13.69 13.92 -39.38
CA ASN A 50 15.15 13.97 -39.60
C ASN A 50 15.60 13.13 -40.81
N GLN A 51 15.15 13.53 -41.99
CA GLN A 51 15.87 13.33 -43.25
C GLN A 51 15.95 14.67 -43.99
N THR A 52 16.68 15.66 -43.47
CA THR A 52 17.33 16.70 -44.29
C THR A 52 18.22 17.65 -43.46
N LEU A 53 19.42 17.89 -44.01
CA LEU A 53 20.29 19.07 -43.86
C LEU A 53 21.35 19.11 -42.72
N GLY A 54 22.53 19.59 -43.13
CA GLY A 54 23.81 19.61 -42.41
C GLY A 54 24.12 20.92 -41.65
N PRO A 55 25.41 21.20 -41.31
CA PRO A 55 25.79 21.88 -40.07
C PRO A 55 26.27 23.33 -40.23
N GLU A 56 26.10 24.13 -39.15
CA GLU A 56 26.79 25.37 -38.69
C GLU A 56 25.83 26.06 -37.69
N SER A 57 26.16 26.82 -36.64
CA SER A 57 27.35 27.32 -35.93
C SER A 57 26.85 27.92 -34.58
N GLU A 58 27.76 28.08 -33.62
CA GLU A 58 27.82 29.10 -32.54
C GLU A 58 27.02 29.02 -31.21
N LEU A 59 27.81 29.10 -30.12
CA LEU A 59 27.48 29.29 -28.70
C LEU A 59 27.40 30.79 -28.33
N PRO A 60 26.74 31.14 -27.21
CA PRO A 60 27.35 32.01 -26.21
C PRO A 60 27.08 31.60 -24.72
N PRO A 61 27.72 32.27 -23.73
CA PRO A 61 28.15 31.61 -22.47
C PRO A 61 27.41 32.00 -21.18
N ALA A 62 27.62 31.13 -20.18
CA ALA A 62 27.84 31.31 -18.73
C ALA A 62 27.11 32.40 -17.92
N TYR A 63 26.46 31.96 -16.84
CA TYR A 63 26.32 32.71 -15.58
C TYR A 63 26.35 31.75 -14.37
N SER A 64 27.21 32.05 -13.40
CA SER A 64 27.25 31.52 -12.03
C SER A 64 26.75 32.59 -11.05
N PRO A 65 26.12 32.18 -9.94
CA PRO A 65 26.65 32.47 -8.58
C PRO A 65 26.27 31.32 -7.60
N SER A 66 26.70 31.15 -6.35
CA SER A 66 27.69 31.69 -5.41
C SER A 66 27.50 30.85 -4.14
N GLU A 67 28.59 30.52 -3.45
CA GLU A 67 28.60 29.86 -2.15
C GLU A 67 28.11 30.80 -1.03
N MET A 68 27.43 30.26 -0.01
CA MET A 68 27.56 30.76 1.35
C MET A 68 27.31 29.66 2.39
N THR A 69 28.18 29.68 3.40
CA THR A 69 28.56 28.63 4.35
C THR A 69 27.83 28.76 5.69
N LEU A 70 28.04 27.76 6.57
CA LEU A 70 27.85 27.72 8.05
C LEU A 70 26.40 27.40 8.50
N GLN A 71 26.14 26.54 9.50
CA GLN A 71 26.89 26.27 10.72
C GLN A 71 26.41 24.97 11.41
N THR A 72 27.34 24.38 12.14
CA THR A 72 27.33 23.15 12.94
C THR A 72 26.63 23.29 14.31
N ALA A 73 26.50 22.13 14.99
CA ALA A 73 26.30 21.90 16.43
C ALA A 73 24.84 21.74 16.92
N GLU A 74 24.50 20.90 17.91
CA GLU A 74 25.13 19.77 18.58
C GLU A 74 24.03 19.05 19.37
N THR A 75 24.25 17.76 19.57
CA THR A 75 23.67 16.82 20.54
C THR A 75 23.20 17.39 21.88
N LEU A 76 22.00 16.97 22.33
CA LEU A 76 21.70 16.76 23.75
C LEU A 76 20.84 15.50 23.94
N ARG A 77 21.45 14.48 24.55
CA ARG A 77 20.79 13.34 25.22
C ARG A 77 20.06 13.85 26.47
N LEU A 78 19.00 13.15 26.88
CA LEU A 78 18.61 12.75 28.26
C LEU A 78 17.21 12.11 28.19
N GLN A 79 17.12 10.79 28.39
CA GLN A 79 16.60 10.12 29.61
C GLN A 79 15.18 9.59 29.45
N GLN A 80 15.09 8.26 29.33
CA GLN A 80 13.87 7.47 29.52
C GLN A 80 13.61 7.29 31.02
N PRO A 81 12.36 7.40 31.48
CA PRO A 81 11.88 6.69 32.66
C PRO A 81 11.10 5.44 32.25
N ARG A 82 11.50 4.31 32.83
CA ARG A 82 10.69 3.09 32.94
C ARG A 82 9.63 3.31 34.02
N THR A 83 8.39 2.93 33.74
CA THR A 83 7.41 2.56 34.77
C THR A 83 6.56 1.42 34.24
N ASP A 84 6.77 0.24 34.84
CA ASP A 84 5.93 -0.94 34.78
C ASP A 84 4.63 -0.70 35.57
N THR A 85 3.46 -0.97 34.99
CA THR A 85 2.27 -1.60 35.61
C THR A 85 1.10 -1.63 34.59
N PRO A 86 0.37 -2.76 34.45
CA PRO A 86 -0.76 -2.87 33.53
C PRO A 86 -2.07 -2.44 34.20
N PRO A 87 -3.00 -1.76 33.51
CA PRO A 87 -4.39 -1.71 33.92
C PRO A 87 -5.21 -2.78 33.19
N ASP A 88 -5.91 -3.57 34.00
CA ASP A 88 -6.88 -4.61 33.67
C ASP A 88 -8.12 -4.12 32.90
N SER A 89 -8.77 -5.10 32.26
CA SER A 89 -10.18 -5.22 31.88
C SER A 89 -10.65 -4.57 30.57
N TRP A 90 -10.81 -5.43 29.56
CA TRP A 90 -11.61 -5.21 28.35
C TRP A 90 -13.09 -5.53 28.61
N PRO A 91 -14.04 -4.78 28.04
CA PRO A 91 -15.45 -5.18 28.01
C PRO A 91 -15.68 -6.31 26.99
N GLU A 92 -16.40 -7.35 27.41
CA GLU A 92 -16.76 -8.52 26.59
C GLU A 92 -17.60 -8.13 25.34
N PRO A 93 -17.32 -8.71 24.15
CA PRO A 93 -18.20 -8.60 23.01
C PRO A 93 -19.40 -9.54 23.09
N LEU A 94 -20.55 -8.97 22.73
CA LEU A 94 -21.89 -9.56 22.68
C LEU A 94 -21.94 -10.86 21.87
N ARG A 95 -22.49 -11.92 22.48
CA ARG A 95 -22.81 -13.20 21.82
C ARG A 95 -24.05 -13.04 20.94
N SER A 96 -23.95 -13.43 19.67
CA SER A 96 -25.11 -13.62 18.79
C SER A 96 -25.25 -15.08 18.38
N ILE A 97 -26.50 -15.48 18.21
CA ILE A 97 -27.06 -16.83 18.15
C ILE A 97 -26.97 -17.38 16.73
N ALA A 98 -26.60 -18.66 16.61
CA ALA A 98 -26.42 -19.38 15.35
C ALA A 98 -27.72 -19.51 14.53
N PRO A 99 -27.64 -19.48 13.18
CA PRO A 99 -28.68 -20.05 12.32
C PRO A 99 -28.23 -21.31 11.57
N PHE A 100 -29.27 -22.03 11.19
CA PHE A 100 -29.40 -23.39 10.69
C PHE A 100 -28.85 -23.56 9.26
N MET A 101 -28.21 -24.70 8.98
CA MET A 101 -27.66 -25.10 7.69
C MET A 101 -28.73 -25.44 6.64
N GLU A 102 -28.55 -24.97 5.40
CA GLU A 102 -29.06 -25.65 4.20
C GLU A 102 -27.95 -25.72 3.14
N ASP A 103 -27.71 -26.94 2.65
CA ASP A 103 -26.55 -27.36 1.89
C ASP A 103 -26.87 -27.39 0.39
N HIS A 104 -26.20 -26.55 -0.42
CA HIS A 104 -26.33 -26.56 -1.88
C HIS A 104 -24.94 -26.63 -2.55
N GLN A 105 -24.53 -27.87 -2.83
CA GLN A 105 -23.37 -28.22 -3.63
C GLN A 105 -23.65 -28.02 -5.13
N HIS A 106 -22.90 -27.12 -5.78
CA HIS A 106 -22.74 -27.15 -7.23
C HIS A 106 -21.27 -26.95 -7.62
N THR A 107 -20.62 -28.07 -7.94
CA THR A 107 -19.32 -28.14 -8.63
C THR A 107 -19.49 -27.95 -10.14
N PRO A 108 -18.60 -27.19 -10.80
CA PRO A 108 -18.25 -27.43 -12.19
C PRO A 108 -16.79 -27.85 -12.37
N SER A 109 -16.61 -28.80 -13.29
CA SER A 109 -15.38 -29.48 -13.69
C SER A 109 -14.32 -28.56 -14.36
N PRO A 110 -13.03 -28.94 -14.34
CA PRO A 110 -11.92 -28.05 -14.71
C PRO A 110 -11.64 -28.03 -16.22
N GLY A 111 -11.69 -26.84 -16.82
CA GLY A 111 -11.08 -26.53 -18.12
C GLY A 111 -9.62 -26.14 -17.94
N ALA A 112 -8.71 -26.83 -18.61
CA ALA A 112 -7.27 -26.57 -18.57
C ALA A 112 -6.92 -25.30 -19.34
N TYR A 113 -6.38 -24.27 -18.66
CA TYR A 113 -5.75 -23.12 -19.34
C TYR A 113 -4.50 -22.61 -18.61
N ILE A 114 -3.57 -22.14 -19.43
CA ILE A 114 -2.14 -21.93 -19.20
C ILE A 114 -1.93 -20.60 -18.47
N SER A 115 -1.42 -20.67 -17.24
CA SER A 115 -0.82 -19.52 -16.52
C SER A 115 0.58 -19.27 -17.09
N TYR A 116 0.78 -18.08 -17.66
CA TYR A 116 2.09 -17.57 -18.03
C TYR A 116 2.80 -17.06 -16.78
N ASN A 117 3.78 -17.82 -16.32
CA ASN A 117 4.68 -17.43 -15.24
C ASN A 117 6.10 -17.45 -15.84
N PRO A 118 6.82 -16.32 -15.89
CA PRO A 118 8.13 -16.23 -16.55
C PRO A 118 9.20 -17.15 -15.91
N PHE A 119 8.98 -17.64 -14.69
CA PHE A 119 9.86 -18.59 -14.01
C PHE A 119 9.34 -20.04 -14.00
N ARG A 120 8.24 -20.35 -14.70
CA ARG A 120 7.73 -21.72 -14.83
C ARG A 120 8.39 -22.44 -16.01
N ASN A 121 9.71 -22.55 -15.95
CA ASN A 121 10.49 -23.46 -16.79
C ASN A 121 11.34 -24.39 -15.90
N GLU A 122 10.69 -25.09 -14.98
CA GLU A 122 11.18 -26.43 -14.60
C GLU A 122 10.07 -27.45 -14.79
N PRO A 123 9.89 -27.97 -16.02
CA PRO A 123 9.36 -29.32 -16.14
C PRO A 123 10.36 -30.27 -15.46
N HIS A 124 9.86 -31.06 -14.52
CA HIS A 124 10.54 -32.24 -14.01
C HIS A 124 11.16 -32.99 -15.21
N PRO A 125 12.49 -33.19 -15.29
CA PRO A 125 13.08 -33.73 -16.49
C PRO A 125 12.81 -35.23 -16.55
N ASP A 126 11.79 -35.64 -17.30
CA ASP A 126 11.71 -37.00 -17.83
C ASP A 126 12.75 -37.12 -18.96
N ILE A 127 13.97 -37.50 -18.61
CA ILE A 127 15.13 -37.75 -19.50
C ILE A 127 14.96 -39.12 -20.21
N ARG A 128 13.74 -39.49 -20.61
CA ARG A 128 13.47 -40.86 -21.10
C ARG A 128 13.25 -40.97 -22.61
N SER A 129 12.99 -39.90 -23.34
CA SER A 129 12.51 -40.01 -24.73
C SER A 129 13.54 -39.76 -25.84
N SER A 130 14.59 -38.94 -25.68
CA SER A 130 15.52 -38.63 -26.80
C SER A 130 16.95 -39.22 -26.69
N MET A 131 17.34 -39.87 -25.59
CA MET A 131 18.68 -40.46 -25.41
C MET A 131 18.75 -41.99 -25.64
N ARG A 132 17.76 -42.58 -26.33
CA ARG A 132 17.71 -44.05 -26.56
C ARG A 132 18.80 -44.60 -27.51
N GLN A 133 19.68 -43.77 -28.08
CA GLN A 133 20.73 -44.26 -28.99
C GLN A 133 22.04 -44.68 -28.30
N PHE A 134 22.22 -44.41 -27.00
CA PHE A 134 23.42 -44.81 -26.28
C PHE A 134 23.06 -45.29 -24.87
N SER A 135 22.69 -46.56 -24.71
CA SER A 135 22.43 -47.16 -23.40
C SER A 135 22.86 -48.61 -23.35
N GLY A 136 23.87 -48.90 -22.54
CA GLY A 136 24.31 -50.24 -22.18
C GLY A 136 25.01 -50.29 -20.82
N ALA A 137 24.36 -50.98 -19.86
CA ALA A 137 24.87 -51.73 -18.71
C ALA A 137 25.39 -51.09 -17.39
N SER A 138 24.74 -51.56 -16.30
CA SER A 138 25.20 -52.02 -14.96
C SER A 138 25.81 -51.07 -13.91
N GLU A 139 25.32 -51.21 -12.67
CA GLU A 139 25.62 -50.42 -11.45
C GLU A 139 26.93 -50.83 -10.70
N SER A 140 27.67 -51.84 -11.15
CA SER A 140 28.96 -52.21 -10.54
C SER A 140 30.18 -51.45 -11.11
N ALA A 141 29.96 -50.55 -12.07
CA ALA A 141 30.99 -49.84 -12.82
C ALA A 141 31.32 -48.43 -12.29
N ASP A 142 30.54 -47.90 -11.32
CA ASP A 142 30.64 -46.48 -10.95
C ASP A 142 31.99 -46.11 -10.31
N SER A 143 32.63 -46.97 -9.51
CA SER A 143 33.93 -46.63 -8.87
C SER A 143 35.11 -46.59 -9.85
N GLU A 144 35.14 -47.50 -10.83
CA GLU A 144 36.21 -47.56 -11.84
C GLU A 144 36.07 -46.44 -12.87
N THR A 145 34.82 -46.09 -13.20
CA THR A 145 34.48 -44.95 -14.08
C THR A 145 34.95 -43.63 -13.45
N VAL A 146 34.68 -43.39 -12.17
CA VAL A 146 35.15 -42.20 -11.43
C VAL A 146 36.69 -42.10 -11.47
N LYS A 147 37.41 -43.21 -11.24
CA LYS A 147 38.88 -43.22 -11.24
C LYS A 147 39.45 -42.94 -12.62
N THR A 148 38.87 -43.53 -13.66
CA THR A 148 39.27 -43.33 -15.05
C THR A 148 39.04 -41.88 -15.47
N LEU A 149 37.87 -41.35 -15.16
CA LEU A 149 37.52 -39.95 -15.39
C LEU A 149 38.45 -39.02 -14.62
N ARG A 150 38.81 -39.37 -13.38
CA ARG A 150 39.77 -38.62 -12.56
C ARG A 150 41.14 -38.53 -13.26
N ALA A 151 41.71 -39.64 -13.68
CA ALA A 151 43.01 -39.63 -14.36
C ALA A 151 42.95 -38.81 -15.66
N CYS A 152 41.97 -39.10 -16.52
CA CYS A 152 41.76 -38.44 -17.81
C CYS A 152 41.62 -36.91 -17.69
N LEU A 153 40.77 -36.42 -16.78
CA LEU A 153 40.58 -34.98 -16.59
C LEU A 153 41.77 -34.33 -15.87
N GLY A 154 42.49 -35.09 -15.03
CA GLY A 154 43.76 -34.65 -14.44
C GLY A 154 44.79 -34.32 -15.51
N ASP A 155 45.02 -35.24 -16.45
CA ASP A 155 45.94 -35.02 -17.57
C ASP A 155 45.52 -33.83 -18.45
N MET A 156 44.22 -33.60 -18.59
CA MET A 156 43.67 -32.52 -19.41
C MET A 156 43.80 -31.13 -18.77
N PHE A 157 43.52 -30.99 -17.47
CA PHE A 157 43.36 -29.68 -16.83
C PHE A 157 44.49 -29.30 -15.88
N GLN A 158 45.20 -30.26 -15.28
CA GLN A 158 46.31 -29.98 -14.35
C GLN A 158 47.39 -29.05 -14.96
N PRO A 159 47.81 -29.21 -16.24
CA PRO A 159 48.79 -28.31 -16.85
C PRO A 159 48.36 -26.84 -16.89
N PHE A 160 47.05 -26.58 -16.99
CA PHE A 160 46.50 -25.22 -17.03
C PHE A 160 46.46 -24.57 -15.64
N VAL A 161 46.39 -25.36 -14.57
CA VAL A 161 46.52 -24.87 -13.19
C VAL A 161 47.97 -24.52 -12.90
N ASP A 162 48.89 -25.44 -13.19
CA ASP A 162 50.32 -25.28 -12.89
C ASP A 162 50.97 -24.13 -13.68
N ALA A 163 50.42 -23.79 -14.84
CA ALA A 163 50.88 -22.66 -15.66
C ALA A 163 50.57 -21.27 -15.06
N ILE A 164 49.59 -21.15 -14.17
CA ILE A 164 49.17 -19.87 -13.58
C ILE A 164 49.68 -19.75 -12.14
N LYS A 165 49.22 -20.63 -11.25
CA LYS A 165 49.65 -20.75 -9.84
C LYS A 165 49.30 -22.14 -9.32
N PRO A 166 50.13 -22.74 -8.43
CA PRO A 166 49.78 -24.02 -7.78
C PRO A 166 48.40 -23.96 -7.12
N ALA A 167 47.63 -25.04 -7.21
CA ALA A 167 46.24 -25.09 -6.71
C ALA A 167 46.08 -24.70 -5.23
N ALA A 168 47.13 -24.92 -4.42
CA ALA A 168 47.17 -24.58 -2.99
C ALA A 168 47.32 -23.08 -2.69
N GLU A 169 47.69 -22.26 -3.69
CA GLU A 169 47.83 -20.81 -3.56
C GLU A 169 46.57 -20.03 -3.97
N VAL A 170 45.58 -20.73 -4.55
CA VAL A 170 44.30 -20.15 -4.96
C VAL A 170 43.30 -20.30 -3.80
N ALA A 171 42.56 -19.23 -3.51
CA ALA A 171 41.60 -19.23 -2.42
C ALA A 171 40.46 -20.23 -2.68
N LEU A 172 39.93 -20.82 -1.60
CA LEU A 172 38.78 -21.75 -1.68
C LEU A 172 37.58 -21.11 -2.40
N ASP A 173 37.31 -19.83 -2.13
CA ASP A 173 36.16 -19.12 -2.70
C ASP A 173 36.26 -18.98 -4.22
N ASP A 174 37.48 -18.77 -4.75
CA ASP A 174 37.74 -18.72 -6.19
C ASP A 174 37.50 -20.09 -6.85
N TRP A 175 37.93 -21.18 -6.21
CA TRP A 175 37.65 -22.54 -6.69
C TRP A 175 36.15 -22.87 -6.68
N LEU A 176 35.43 -22.47 -5.64
CA LEU A 176 33.98 -22.64 -5.56
C LEU A 176 33.26 -21.86 -6.66
N LYS A 177 33.62 -20.58 -6.85
CA LYS A 177 33.09 -19.74 -7.93
C LYS A 177 33.41 -20.32 -9.30
N ALA A 178 34.63 -20.80 -9.53
CA ALA A 178 35.02 -21.42 -10.80
C ALA A 178 34.21 -22.68 -11.10
N ALA A 179 34.01 -23.56 -10.12
CA ALA A 179 33.17 -24.75 -10.28
C ALA A 179 31.72 -24.39 -10.67
N ILE A 180 31.12 -23.42 -9.98
CA ILE A 180 29.76 -22.94 -10.26
C ILE A 180 29.68 -22.29 -11.64
N TRP A 181 30.64 -21.43 -11.98
CA TRP A 181 30.74 -20.72 -13.26
C TRP A 181 30.74 -21.71 -14.44
N TRP A 182 31.62 -22.70 -14.42
CA TRP A 182 31.72 -23.67 -15.51
C TRP A 182 30.50 -24.60 -15.56
N ALA A 183 29.91 -24.95 -14.42
CA ALA A 183 28.67 -25.70 -14.38
C ALA A 183 27.49 -24.93 -14.99
N LEU A 184 27.37 -23.62 -14.72
CA LEU A 184 26.36 -22.75 -15.35
C LEU A 184 26.57 -22.66 -16.86
N ARG A 185 27.81 -22.47 -17.31
CA ARG A 185 28.14 -22.37 -18.74
C ARG A 185 27.84 -23.66 -19.49
N GLY A 186 28.22 -24.80 -18.92
CA GLY A 186 27.89 -26.11 -19.47
C GLY A 186 26.39 -26.40 -19.48
N LYS A 187 25.67 -26.05 -18.40
CA LYS A 187 24.20 -26.17 -18.32
C LYS A 187 23.52 -25.36 -19.43
N ALA A 188 23.91 -24.09 -19.62
CA ALA A 188 23.35 -23.20 -20.63
C ALA A 188 23.58 -23.72 -22.06
N ALA A 189 24.78 -24.23 -22.36
CA ALA A 189 25.09 -24.81 -23.67
C ALA A 189 24.20 -26.04 -23.98
N LEU A 190 23.97 -26.90 -22.99
CA LEU A 190 23.13 -28.09 -23.17
C LEU A 190 21.63 -27.79 -23.26
N THR A 191 21.13 -26.78 -22.55
CA THR A 191 19.72 -26.35 -22.67
C THR A 191 19.44 -25.77 -24.05
N ASN A 192 20.33 -24.91 -24.55
CA ASN A 192 20.20 -24.32 -25.88
C ASN A 192 20.19 -25.40 -26.97
N TRP A 193 21.04 -26.43 -26.83
CA TRP A 193 21.03 -27.58 -27.73
C TRP A 193 19.68 -28.31 -27.71
N ARG A 194 19.15 -28.63 -26.52
CA ARG A 194 17.88 -29.36 -26.37
C ARG A 194 16.70 -28.60 -26.96
N ASP A 195 16.63 -27.29 -26.75
CA ASP A 195 15.55 -26.46 -27.27
C ASP A 195 15.64 -26.32 -28.80
N SER A 196 16.85 -26.30 -29.36
CA SER A 196 17.06 -26.31 -30.82
C SER A 196 16.64 -27.63 -31.48
N ASP A 197 16.88 -28.77 -30.82
CA ASP A 197 16.50 -30.12 -31.30
C ASP A 197 14.97 -30.33 -31.28
N ALA A 198 14.27 -29.70 -30.32
CA ALA A 198 12.81 -29.77 -30.21
C ALA A 198 12.07 -28.90 -31.24
N LEU A 199 12.71 -27.87 -31.80
CA LEU A 199 12.04 -26.84 -32.59
C LEU A 199 12.12 -26.99 -34.12
N HIS A 200 13.02 -27.78 -34.71
CA HIS A 200 12.99 -27.99 -36.17
C HIS A 200 13.63 -29.29 -36.70
N THR A 201 12.77 -30.13 -37.30
CA THR A 201 13.00 -30.68 -38.64
C THR A 201 13.26 -29.52 -39.60
N GLN A 202 14.47 -29.46 -40.18
CA GLN A 202 14.90 -28.60 -41.30
C GLN A 202 14.70 -27.07 -41.16
N ALA A 203 15.72 -26.35 -40.66
CA ALA A 203 16.11 -25.01 -41.13
C ALA A 203 17.49 -24.60 -40.57
N GLU A 204 18.23 -23.81 -41.35
CA GLU A 204 19.63 -23.39 -41.18
C GLU A 204 19.91 -22.68 -39.84
N GLY A 205 20.62 -23.35 -38.94
CA GLY A 205 21.04 -22.81 -37.64
C GLY A 205 21.31 -23.90 -36.60
N GLN A 206 21.93 -25.02 -37.01
CA GLN A 206 22.32 -26.06 -36.04
C GLN A 206 23.40 -25.50 -35.10
N PRO A 207 23.32 -25.72 -33.77
CA PRO A 207 24.48 -25.52 -32.91
C PRO A 207 25.61 -26.40 -33.45
N SER A 208 26.79 -25.82 -33.64
CA SER A 208 27.92 -26.57 -34.16
C SER A 208 28.27 -27.69 -33.16
N SER A 209 28.79 -28.82 -33.66
CA SER A 209 29.31 -29.89 -32.80
C SER A 209 30.34 -29.38 -31.78
N GLU A 210 30.95 -28.21 -32.04
CA GLU A 210 31.91 -27.52 -31.18
C GLU A 210 31.28 -26.84 -29.96
N GLU A 211 30.08 -26.25 -30.07
CA GLU A 211 29.40 -25.60 -28.94
C GLU A 211 28.96 -26.63 -27.89
N ILE A 212 28.43 -27.76 -28.35
CA ILE A 212 28.06 -28.89 -27.49
C ILE A 212 29.32 -29.49 -26.86
N ALA A 213 30.39 -29.63 -27.65
CA ALA A 213 31.68 -30.10 -27.15
C ALA A 213 32.24 -29.17 -26.06
N GLN A 214 32.17 -27.85 -26.27
CA GLN A 214 32.57 -26.86 -25.27
C GLN A 214 31.69 -26.96 -24.01
N GLY A 215 30.38 -27.14 -24.16
CA GLY A 215 29.47 -27.34 -23.02
C GLY A 215 29.83 -28.57 -22.19
N MET A 216 30.17 -29.70 -22.84
CA MET A 216 30.63 -30.91 -22.15
C MET A 216 31.99 -30.73 -21.48
N VAL A 217 32.92 -30.02 -22.11
CA VAL A 217 34.22 -29.66 -21.52
C VAL A 217 34.03 -28.74 -20.30
N ASP A 218 33.11 -27.77 -20.36
CA ASP A 218 32.83 -26.88 -19.24
C ASP A 218 32.19 -27.64 -18.06
N LEU A 219 31.30 -28.61 -18.31
CA LEU A 219 30.84 -29.52 -17.25
C LEU A 219 31.97 -30.38 -16.68
N ALA A 220 32.92 -30.81 -17.52
CA ALA A 220 34.08 -31.57 -17.09
C ALA A 220 35.03 -30.73 -16.21
N LYS A 221 35.23 -29.44 -16.53
CA LYS A 221 35.96 -28.49 -15.67
C LYS A 221 35.33 -28.42 -14.29
N ALA A 222 34.01 -28.21 -14.23
CA ALA A 222 33.28 -28.15 -12.97
C ALA A 222 33.37 -29.48 -12.18
N TRP A 223 33.25 -30.62 -12.86
CA TRP A 223 33.38 -31.94 -12.22
C TRP A 223 34.78 -32.15 -11.65
N TRP A 224 35.81 -31.80 -12.42
CA TRP A 224 37.21 -31.93 -12.03
C TRP A 224 37.52 -31.11 -10.78
N ILE A 225 37.11 -29.83 -10.75
CA ILE A 225 37.28 -28.96 -9.59
C ILE A 225 36.59 -29.58 -8.37
N CYS A 226 35.32 -29.98 -8.48
CA CYS A 226 34.55 -30.53 -7.37
C CYS A 226 35.09 -31.85 -6.80
N HIS A 227 35.65 -32.73 -7.64
CA HIS A 227 36.03 -34.09 -7.23
C HIS A 227 37.54 -34.29 -7.04
N GLN A 228 38.39 -33.39 -7.54
CA GLN A 228 39.85 -33.46 -7.38
C GLN A 228 40.46 -32.30 -6.61
N ILE A 229 39.94 -31.09 -6.77
CA ILE A 229 40.50 -29.92 -6.10
C ILE A 229 39.85 -29.74 -4.72
N LEU A 230 38.52 -29.64 -4.67
CA LEU A 230 37.78 -29.39 -3.43
C LEU A 230 37.81 -30.57 -2.43
N THR A 231 38.27 -31.74 -2.86
CA THR A 231 38.39 -32.96 -2.02
C THR A 231 39.76 -33.15 -1.38
N ARG A 232 40.74 -32.28 -1.69
CA ARG A 232 42.07 -32.28 -1.06
C ARG A 232 41.96 -31.93 0.43
N ASP A 233 42.86 -32.45 1.25
CA ASP A 233 42.74 -32.38 2.72
C ASP A 233 42.73 -30.94 3.27
N ASP A 234 43.43 -30.02 2.61
CA ASP A 234 43.45 -28.59 2.89
C ASP A 234 42.06 -27.94 2.75
N PHE A 235 41.34 -28.23 1.67
CA PHE A 235 39.99 -27.70 1.43
C PHE A 235 38.89 -28.51 2.11
N LYS A 236 39.10 -29.82 2.31
CA LYS A 236 38.12 -30.73 2.93
C LYS A 236 37.83 -30.38 4.39
N ILE A 237 38.84 -29.92 5.13
CA ILE A 237 38.66 -29.45 6.51
C ILE A 237 37.86 -28.13 6.52
N MET A 238 38.19 -27.21 5.61
CA MET A 238 37.52 -25.90 5.52
C MET A 238 36.06 -26.00 5.04
N THR A 239 35.76 -26.93 4.14
CA THR A 239 34.40 -27.18 3.60
C THR A 239 33.47 -27.87 4.59
N SER A 240 34.01 -28.40 5.70
CA SER A 240 33.27 -29.12 6.75
C SER A 240 33.05 -28.27 8.02
N ASP A 241 33.46 -26.99 8.01
CA ASP A 241 33.34 -26.10 9.17
C ASP A 241 31.89 -25.58 9.34
N LEU A 242 31.23 -26.01 10.42
CA LEU A 242 29.87 -25.59 10.78
C LEU A 242 29.77 -24.09 11.09
N ARG A 243 30.89 -23.41 11.38
CA ARG A 243 30.90 -21.95 11.67
C ARG A 243 30.64 -21.10 10.41
N LEU A 244 30.59 -21.72 9.24
CA LEU A 244 30.35 -21.04 7.97
C LEU A 244 28.86 -20.86 7.65
N GLU A 245 27.95 -21.45 8.43
CA GLU A 245 26.50 -21.24 8.26
C GLU A 245 26.13 -19.75 8.33
N GLY A 246 25.32 -19.28 7.37
CA GLY A 246 24.92 -17.88 7.27
C GLY A 246 25.98 -16.91 6.75
N THR A 247 27.17 -17.40 6.36
CA THR A 247 28.23 -16.58 5.73
C THR A 247 28.18 -16.67 4.19
N PRO A 248 28.74 -15.69 3.45
CA PRO A 248 28.86 -15.79 1.98
C PRO A 248 29.59 -17.06 1.52
N ARG A 249 30.60 -17.51 2.28
CA ARG A 249 31.34 -18.75 2.01
C ARG A 249 30.47 -19.99 2.22
N GLY A 250 29.68 -20.03 3.30
CA GLY A 250 28.69 -21.09 3.52
C GLY A 250 27.70 -21.19 2.36
N ALA A 251 27.19 -20.05 1.90
CA ALA A 251 26.29 -20.00 0.75
C ALA A 251 26.95 -20.51 -0.55
N LEU A 252 28.22 -20.17 -0.80
CA LEU A 252 28.98 -20.73 -1.94
C LEU A 252 29.16 -22.25 -1.82
N LEU A 253 29.42 -22.77 -0.63
CA LEU A 253 29.51 -24.21 -0.39
C LEU A 253 28.19 -24.90 -0.72
N ASP A 254 27.05 -24.34 -0.31
CA ASP A 254 25.73 -24.89 -0.64
C ASP A 254 25.46 -24.89 -2.14
N GLN A 255 25.82 -23.80 -2.84
CA GLN A 255 25.73 -23.76 -4.30
C GLN A 255 26.65 -24.79 -4.98
N SER A 256 27.85 -25.02 -4.45
CA SER A 256 28.76 -26.07 -4.95
C SER A 256 28.17 -27.48 -4.76
N ARG A 257 27.44 -27.73 -3.66
CA ARG A 257 26.72 -29.00 -3.43
C ARG A 257 25.62 -29.20 -4.46
N CYS A 258 24.91 -28.13 -4.84
CA CYS A 258 23.94 -28.17 -5.93
C CYS A 258 24.59 -28.53 -7.28
N VAL A 259 25.77 -27.97 -7.56
CA VAL A 259 26.59 -28.32 -8.74
C VAL A 259 26.96 -29.80 -8.73
N VAL A 260 27.49 -30.32 -7.62
CA VAL A 260 27.85 -31.76 -7.50
C VAL A 260 26.64 -32.66 -7.76
N LYS A 261 25.47 -32.33 -7.18
CA LYS A 261 24.22 -33.08 -7.40
C LYS A 261 23.80 -33.08 -8.87
N TYR A 262 23.99 -31.97 -9.58
CA TYR A 262 23.72 -31.86 -11.00
C TYR A 262 24.71 -32.68 -11.85
N LEU A 263 26.01 -32.54 -11.59
CA LEU A 263 27.08 -33.19 -12.36
C LEU A 263 27.07 -34.72 -12.27
N LYS A 264 26.59 -35.31 -11.16
CA LYS A 264 26.40 -36.77 -11.03
C LYS A 264 25.59 -37.38 -12.18
N ARG A 265 24.65 -36.62 -12.75
CA ARG A 265 23.82 -37.08 -13.89
C ARG A 265 24.59 -37.14 -15.21
N PHE A 266 25.69 -36.39 -15.31
CA PHE A 266 26.47 -36.23 -16.54
C PHE A 266 27.78 -37.00 -16.53
N GLU A 267 28.15 -37.65 -15.42
CA GLU A 267 29.44 -38.32 -15.26
C GLU A 267 29.75 -39.35 -16.37
N LYS A 268 28.79 -40.23 -16.67
CA LYS A 268 28.93 -41.22 -17.75
C LYS A 268 29.04 -40.55 -19.13
N HIS A 269 28.33 -39.45 -19.33
CA HIS A 269 28.37 -38.70 -20.58
C HIS A 269 29.72 -38.00 -20.76
N ILE A 270 30.23 -37.35 -19.72
CA ILE A 270 31.56 -36.72 -19.72
C ILE A 270 32.63 -37.78 -19.99
N THR A 271 32.55 -38.93 -19.32
CA THR A 271 33.50 -40.04 -19.50
C THR A 271 33.48 -40.57 -20.93
N ASN A 272 32.29 -40.86 -21.48
CA ASN A 272 32.16 -41.39 -22.83
C ASN A 272 32.59 -40.38 -23.90
N PHE A 273 32.31 -39.09 -23.68
CA PHE A 273 32.59 -38.03 -24.65
C PHE A 273 34.07 -37.61 -24.65
N LEU A 274 34.70 -37.48 -23.47
CA LEU A 274 36.07 -36.95 -23.34
C LEU A 274 37.14 -38.03 -23.18
N CYS A 275 36.79 -39.20 -22.63
CA CYS A 275 37.74 -40.25 -22.26
C CYS A 275 37.52 -41.56 -23.02
N GLY A 276 36.50 -41.65 -23.89
CA GLY A 276 36.07 -42.87 -24.60
C GLY A 276 36.93 -43.33 -25.78
N GLY A 277 38.18 -42.87 -25.91
CA GLY A 277 39.15 -43.35 -26.91
C GLY A 277 39.16 -42.64 -28.27
N SER A 278 38.18 -41.77 -28.56
CA SER A 278 38.25 -40.79 -29.64
C SER A 278 38.65 -39.45 -29.03
N ASP A 279 39.82 -38.90 -29.36
CA ASP A 279 40.32 -37.61 -28.84
C ASP A 279 39.56 -36.43 -29.50
N LEU A 280 38.23 -36.45 -29.41
CA LEU A 280 37.35 -35.43 -29.98
C LEU A 280 37.60 -34.05 -29.37
N ALA A 281 37.96 -33.97 -28.09
CA ALA A 281 38.30 -32.72 -27.41
C ALA A 281 39.73 -32.22 -27.72
N GLY A 282 40.65 -33.08 -28.17
CA GLY A 282 41.91 -32.65 -28.77
C GLY A 282 41.76 -32.24 -30.24
N THR A 283 40.80 -32.85 -30.94
CA THR A 283 40.54 -32.61 -32.37
C THR A 283 39.67 -31.36 -32.62
N LEU A 284 38.72 -31.08 -31.73
CA LEU A 284 37.91 -29.86 -31.72
C LEU A 284 38.65 -28.81 -30.89
N GLY A 285 38.78 -27.57 -31.40
CA GLY A 285 39.50 -26.47 -30.75
C GLY A 285 38.82 -25.89 -29.51
N VAL A 286 38.49 -26.75 -28.54
CA VAL A 286 37.79 -26.41 -27.30
C VAL A 286 38.71 -25.72 -26.30
N ASP A 287 38.16 -24.72 -25.60
CA ASP A 287 38.84 -23.95 -24.58
C ASP A 287 38.97 -24.77 -23.28
N LYS A 288 40.22 -25.07 -22.91
CA LYS A 288 40.59 -25.83 -21.70
C LYS A 288 40.97 -24.93 -20.52
N SER A 289 40.94 -23.61 -20.68
CA SER A 289 41.25 -22.67 -19.60
C SER A 289 40.21 -22.77 -18.46
N LEU A 290 40.70 -22.68 -17.22
CA LEU A 290 39.88 -22.73 -16.01
C LEU A 290 39.54 -21.34 -15.47
N TRP A 291 40.32 -20.33 -15.85
CA TRP A 291 40.24 -18.98 -15.32
C TRP A 291 39.84 -17.98 -16.40
N VAL A 292 38.91 -17.11 -16.08
CA VAL A 292 38.53 -15.96 -16.88
C VAL A 292 39.51 -14.83 -16.59
N PHE A 293 40.13 -14.30 -17.64
CA PHE A 293 41.03 -13.15 -17.52
C PHE A 293 40.23 -11.86 -17.44
N TYR A 294 40.53 -11.06 -16.42
CA TYR A 294 39.93 -9.75 -16.19
C TYR A 294 40.95 -8.63 -16.43
N PRO A 295 40.51 -7.44 -16.90
CA PRO A 295 41.36 -6.27 -17.03
C PRO A 295 41.90 -5.83 -15.66
N SER A 296 43.07 -5.19 -15.64
CA SER A 296 43.63 -4.61 -14.43
C SER A 296 42.79 -3.40 -13.99
N CYS A 297 42.22 -3.45 -12.79
CA CYS A 297 41.49 -2.34 -12.19
C CYS A 297 42.38 -1.60 -11.18
N SER A 298 42.19 -0.28 -11.06
CA SER A 298 42.80 0.46 -9.96
C SER A 298 42.20 -0.02 -8.62
N ALA A 299 42.92 0.17 -7.51
CA ALA A 299 42.39 -0.17 -6.18
C ALA A 299 41.09 0.60 -5.86
N TYR A 300 40.92 1.78 -6.45
CA TYR A 300 39.71 2.58 -6.32
C TYR A 300 38.53 1.95 -7.07
N ASP A 301 38.72 1.59 -8.34
CA ASP A 301 37.68 0.96 -9.16
C ASP A 301 37.28 -0.41 -8.60
N ALA A 302 38.25 -1.19 -8.12
CA ALA A 302 38.00 -2.46 -7.45
C ALA A 302 37.14 -2.28 -6.18
N ALA A 303 37.38 -1.24 -5.38
CA ALA A 303 36.57 -0.96 -4.19
C ALA A 303 35.12 -0.57 -4.53
N VAL A 304 34.90 0.09 -5.68
CA VAL A 304 33.55 0.38 -6.19
C VAL A 304 32.85 -0.88 -6.68
N LEU A 305 33.58 -1.78 -7.35
CA LEU A 305 33.07 -3.04 -7.91
C LEU A 305 32.84 -4.14 -6.87
N ASP A 306 33.51 -4.09 -5.71
CA ASP A 306 33.31 -5.00 -4.57
C ASP A 306 32.12 -4.54 -3.66
N GLY A 307 31.44 -3.46 -4.01
CA GLY A 307 30.24 -2.99 -3.30
C GLY A 307 30.47 -2.66 -1.82
N GLY A 308 31.70 -2.31 -1.45
CA GLY A 308 32.32 -2.35 -0.11
C GLY A 308 31.55 -1.74 1.06
N SER A 309 30.54 -2.45 1.57
CA SER A 309 30.01 -2.28 2.92
C SER A 309 30.34 -3.49 3.78
N LEU A 310 30.79 -3.29 5.02
CA LEU A 310 30.99 -4.35 6.02
C LEU A 310 29.72 -5.22 6.23
N ALA A 311 28.53 -4.71 5.86
CA ALA A 311 27.28 -5.44 5.87
C ALA A 311 27.17 -6.52 4.76
N VAL A 312 27.82 -6.32 3.61
CA VAL A 312 27.85 -7.27 2.47
C VAL A 312 28.58 -8.56 2.85
N GLN A 313 29.62 -8.44 3.70
CA GLN A 313 30.42 -9.57 4.19
C GLN A 313 29.68 -10.47 5.19
N ARG A 314 28.58 -10.01 5.81
CA ARG A 314 27.78 -10.77 6.78
C ARG A 314 26.46 -11.30 6.22
N SER A 315 26.26 -11.21 4.91
CA SER A 315 24.99 -11.58 4.29
C SER A 315 25.04 -13.01 3.73
N PRO A 316 23.93 -13.75 3.80
CA PRO A 316 23.88 -15.16 3.41
C PRO A 316 23.77 -15.36 1.89
N TYR A 317 23.84 -14.31 1.06
CA TYR A 317 23.69 -14.45 -0.40
C TYR A 317 24.98 -14.93 -1.06
N PRO A 318 24.93 -15.98 -1.90
CA PRO A 318 26.08 -16.42 -2.67
C PRO A 318 26.40 -15.42 -3.79
N PRO A 319 27.68 -15.13 -4.07
CA PRO A 319 28.10 -14.34 -5.22
C PRO A 319 27.59 -14.88 -6.56
N ILE A 320 27.51 -16.22 -6.70
CA ILE A 320 26.98 -16.88 -7.90
C ILE A 320 26.03 -17.99 -7.47
N ALA A 321 24.81 -18.00 -7.99
CA ALA A 321 23.81 -19.02 -7.70
C ALA A 321 23.71 -20.06 -8.82
N PHE A 322 23.65 -21.34 -8.47
CA PHE A 322 23.40 -22.44 -9.38
C PHE A 322 21.98 -23.02 -9.24
N GLY A 323 21.47 -23.09 -8.01
CA GLY A 323 20.16 -23.68 -7.72
C GLY A 323 19.67 -23.40 -6.29
N ASP A 324 18.53 -23.99 -5.95
CA ASP A 324 17.90 -23.85 -4.63
C ASP A 324 18.72 -24.53 -3.54
N THR A 325 18.65 -23.95 -2.34
CA THR A 325 19.26 -24.46 -1.10
C THR A 325 18.20 -24.52 -0.01
N ASP A 326 18.56 -24.91 1.22
CA ASP A 326 17.60 -24.96 2.33
C ASP A 326 17.17 -23.56 2.84
N VAL A 327 17.90 -22.51 2.45
CA VAL A 327 17.67 -21.13 2.93
C VAL A 327 17.37 -20.12 1.80
N LEU A 328 17.66 -20.48 0.55
CA LEU A 328 17.54 -19.59 -0.62
C LEU A 328 16.86 -20.27 -1.80
N TYR A 329 15.95 -19.53 -2.45
CA TYR A 329 15.47 -19.80 -3.80
C TYR A 329 16.37 -19.14 -4.83
N SER A 330 16.75 -19.89 -5.86
CA SER A 330 17.42 -19.39 -7.06
C SER A 330 16.44 -19.34 -8.22
N TYR A 331 16.27 -18.18 -8.83
CA TYR A 331 15.36 -17.94 -9.96
C TYR A 331 16.05 -18.03 -11.32
N GLY A 332 17.38 -18.10 -11.32
CA GLY A 332 18.18 -18.18 -12.53
C GLY A 332 19.48 -17.41 -12.40
N SER A 333 20.42 -17.72 -13.30
CA SER A 333 21.72 -17.05 -13.41
C SER A 333 22.09 -16.92 -14.88
N GLU A 334 22.49 -15.72 -15.28
CA GLU A 334 22.77 -15.39 -16.67
C GLU A 334 24.15 -14.79 -16.84
N PHE A 335 24.85 -15.15 -17.92
CA PHE A 335 26.12 -14.52 -18.26
C PHE A 335 25.89 -13.14 -18.88
N VAL A 336 26.60 -12.15 -18.36
CA VAL A 336 26.46 -10.74 -18.73
C VAL A 336 27.81 -10.08 -18.96
N GLU A 337 27.81 -9.03 -19.78
CA GLU A 337 28.96 -8.18 -19.99
C GLU A 337 28.81 -6.88 -19.23
N VAL A 338 29.81 -6.55 -18.41
CA VAL A 338 29.75 -5.44 -17.46
C VAL A 338 30.83 -4.42 -17.77
N THR A 339 30.44 -3.14 -17.89
CA THR A 339 31.36 -2.03 -18.11
C THR A 339 31.13 -0.95 -17.04
N LEU A 340 32.20 -0.56 -16.35
CA LEU A 340 32.15 0.53 -15.37
C LEU A 340 32.29 1.87 -16.09
N LEU A 341 31.33 2.76 -15.85
CA LEU A 341 31.27 4.11 -16.40
C LEU A 341 31.43 5.15 -15.28
N SER A 342 32.27 6.15 -15.52
CA SER A 342 32.39 7.32 -14.66
C SER A 342 31.34 8.39 -15.00
N GLN A 343 31.09 9.32 -14.07
CA GLN A 343 30.15 10.44 -14.24
C GLN A 343 30.51 11.36 -15.43
N GLU A 344 31.78 11.39 -15.84
CA GLU A 344 32.27 12.16 -16.99
C GLU A 344 32.12 11.43 -18.34
N GLY A 345 31.51 10.24 -18.35
CA GLY A 345 31.28 9.46 -19.58
C GLY A 345 32.52 8.71 -20.09
N TYR A 346 33.66 8.77 -19.37
CA TYR A 346 34.79 7.89 -19.64
C TYR A 346 34.42 6.46 -19.22
N ALA A 347 34.26 5.59 -20.21
CA ALA A 347 34.21 4.15 -20.01
C ALA A 347 35.62 3.62 -19.79
N LEU A 348 35.80 2.74 -18.80
CA LEU A 348 37.00 1.89 -18.80
C LEU A 348 37.01 1.07 -20.10
N PRO A 349 38.15 0.95 -20.81
CA PRO A 349 38.21 0.39 -22.16
C PRO A 349 37.94 -1.13 -22.24
N SER A 350 37.50 -1.79 -21.17
CA SER A 350 37.43 -3.24 -21.09
C SER A 350 36.14 -3.72 -20.41
N SER A 351 35.33 -4.45 -21.16
CA SER A 351 34.16 -5.18 -20.66
C SER A 351 34.60 -6.38 -19.82
N MET A 352 33.92 -6.63 -18.71
CA MET A 352 34.17 -7.73 -17.78
C MET A 352 33.06 -8.76 -17.87
N LYS A 353 33.41 -10.04 -18.04
CA LYS A 353 32.43 -11.14 -18.05
C LYS A 353 31.99 -11.43 -16.62
N CYS A 354 30.70 -11.30 -16.34
CA CYS A 354 30.11 -11.58 -15.03
C CYS A 354 28.91 -12.52 -15.16
N VAL A 355 28.42 -12.99 -14.03
CA VAL A 355 27.13 -13.67 -13.90
C VAL A 355 26.19 -12.78 -13.11
N LEU A 356 24.96 -12.60 -13.60
CA LEU A 356 23.85 -12.01 -12.90
C LEU A 356 22.94 -13.12 -12.36
N SER A 357 22.92 -13.30 -11.05
CA SER A 357 22.08 -14.28 -10.34
C SER A 357 20.89 -13.61 -9.68
N PHE A 358 19.72 -14.25 -9.72
CA PHE A 358 18.51 -13.81 -9.02
C PHE A 358 18.20 -14.77 -7.89
N VAL A 359 18.23 -14.27 -6.65
CA VAL A 359 18.04 -15.07 -5.45
C VAL A 359 17.08 -14.41 -4.48
N ARG A 360 16.39 -15.21 -3.68
CA ARG A 360 15.54 -14.76 -2.58
C ARG A 360 15.71 -15.67 -1.37
N GLU A 361 15.79 -15.09 -0.17
CA GLU A 361 15.71 -15.89 1.05
C GLU A 361 14.31 -16.45 1.25
N MET A 362 14.19 -17.66 1.81
CA MET A 362 12.87 -18.27 2.07
C MET A 362 12.08 -17.56 3.19
N CYS A 363 12.74 -16.74 4.00
CA CYS A 363 12.11 -15.94 5.05
C CYS A 363 11.86 -14.49 4.64
N SER A 364 12.20 -14.10 3.39
CA SER A 364 12.06 -12.74 2.89
C SER A 364 11.24 -12.69 1.59
N TRP A 365 10.59 -11.55 1.38
CA TRP A 365 9.93 -11.20 0.11
C TRP A 365 10.89 -10.47 -0.86
N ASP A 366 12.10 -10.11 -0.41
CA ASP A 366 13.07 -9.31 -1.16
C ASP A 366 13.83 -10.12 -2.21
N MET A 367 13.54 -9.84 -3.47
CA MET A 367 14.35 -10.34 -4.58
C MET A 367 15.69 -9.61 -4.63
N VAL A 368 16.79 -10.36 -4.69
CA VAL A 368 18.15 -9.83 -4.77
C VAL A 368 18.79 -10.26 -6.07
N GLY A 369 19.33 -9.28 -6.80
CA GLY A 369 20.18 -9.48 -7.97
C GLY A 369 21.64 -9.41 -7.54
N VAL A 370 22.45 -10.39 -7.90
CA VAL A 370 23.89 -10.43 -7.59
C VAL A 370 24.67 -10.51 -8.89
N ILE A 371 25.53 -9.53 -9.13
CA ILE A 371 26.45 -9.49 -10.28
C ILE A 371 27.83 -9.83 -9.77
N SER A 372 28.37 -10.99 -10.19
CA SER A 372 29.69 -11.44 -9.75
C SER A 372 30.58 -11.85 -10.91
N SER A 373 31.86 -11.52 -10.82
CA SER A 373 32.92 -12.15 -11.61
C SER A 373 33.23 -13.55 -11.10
N GLN A 374 34.00 -14.33 -11.87
CA GLN A 374 34.55 -15.61 -11.41
C GLN A 374 35.52 -15.44 -10.23
N THR A 375 36.19 -14.28 -10.16
CA THR A 375 37.07 -13.85 -9.05
C THR A 375 36.34 -12.87 -8.12
N ASP A 376 37.03 -12.34 -7.11
CA ASP A 376 36.53 -11.28 -6.22
C ASP A 376 36.56 -9.85 -6.83
N LEU A 377 36.77 -9.70 -8.14
CA LEU A 377 36.88 -8.37 -8.77
C LEU A 377 35.55 -7.59 -8.79
N VAL A 378 34.45 -8.26 -9.13
CA VAL A 378 33.11 -7.68 -9.22
C VAL A 378 32.19 -8.49 -8.31
N ASN A 379 31.50 -7.80 -7.41
CA ASN A 379 30.50 -8.36 -6.52
C ASN A 379 29.49 -7.27 -6.13
N ILE A 380 28.52 -7.03 -7.01
CA ILE A 380 27.53 -5.96 -6.87
C ILE A 380 26.17 -6.57 -6.57
N ARG A 381 25.45 -5.96 -5.62
CA ARG A 381 24.11 -6.41 -5.23
C ARG A 381 23.08 -5.34 -5.52
N ILE A 382 21.94 -5.78 -6.03
CA ILE A 382 20.74 -4.99 -6.30
C ILE A 382 19.64 -5.54 -5.39
N GLN A 383 19.12 -4.73 -4.48
CA GLN A 383 18.17 -5.17 -3.44
C GLN A 383 17.08 -4.12 -3.18
N SER A 384 16.17 -4.36 -2.23
CA SER A 384 15.11 -3.40 -1.90
C SER A 384 15.60 -2.23 -1.01
N ASP A 385 16.55 -2.52 -0.11
CA ASP A 385 17.04 -1.58 0.91
C ASP A 385 18.18 -0.68 0.39
N SER A 386 17.90 0.63 0.25
CA SER A 386 18.86 1.63 -0.22
C SER A 386 20.01 1.90 0.75
N SER A 387 19.86 1.56 2.03
CA SER A 387 20.95 1.71 3.01
C SER A 387 22.06 0.69 2.81
N ARG A 388 21.77 -0.42 2.11
CA ARG A 388 22.68 -1.56 1.93
C ARG A 388 23.37 -1.58 0.56
N GLY A 389 23.04 -0.66 -0.35
CA GLY A 389 23.64 -0.58 -1.68
C GLY A 389 22.65 -0.11 -2.74
N ALA A 390 22.93 -0.47 -4.00
CA ALA A 390 22.07 -0.15 -5.12
C ALA A 390 20.72 -0.87 -5.01
N THR A 391 19.65 -0.19 -5.40
CA THR A 391 18.31 -0.76 -5.41
C THR A 391 17.76 -1.01 -6.81
N TRP A 392 16.70 -1.80 -6.92
CA TRP A 392 15.98 -1.98 -8.18
C TRP A 392 15.39 -0.66 -8.73
N LYS A 393 15.19 0.36 -7.87
CA LYS A 393 14.74 1.70 -8.25
C LYS A 393 15.87 2.56 -8.83
N ASP A 394 17.13 2.18 -8.58
CA ASP A 394 18.33 2.90 -9.04
C ASP A 394 18.81 2.46 -10.44
N ILE A 395 18.02 1.63 -11.13
CA ILE A 395 18.33 1.11 -12.46
C ILE A 395 17.75 2.02 -13.54
N GLU A 396 18.62 2.50 -14.42
CA GLU A 396 18.23 3.13 -15.68
C GLU A 396 18.29 2.11 -16.82
N TRP A 397 17.27 2.07 -17.66
CA TRP A 397 17.17 1.07 -18.70
C TRP A 397 17.43 1.64 -20.09
N GLU A 398 18.38 1.05 -20.80
CA GLU A 398 18.69 1.36 -22.19
C GLU A 398 18.12 0.27 -23.11
N VAL A 399 16.82 0.37 -23.40
CA VAL A 399 16.11 -0.70 -24.11
C VAL A 399 16.66 -0.94 -25.53
N ASP A 400 17.07 0.13 -26.23
CA ASP A 400 17.66 0.03 -27.57
C ASP A 400 19.02 -0.71 -27.59
N ARG A 401 19.70 -0.76 -26.45
CA ARG A 401 21.03 -1.37 -26.31
C ARG A 401 21.01 -2.69 -25.55
N LEU A 402 19.81 -3.15 -25.14
CA LEU A 402 19.61 -4.32 -24.29
C LEU A 402 20.49 -4.26 -23.04
N SER A 403 20.60 -3.07 -22.44
CA SER A 403 21.43 -2.84 -21.27
C SER A 403 20.69 -2.16 -20.14
N MET A 404 21.14 -2.43 -18.93
CA MET A 404 20.73 -1.73 -17.71
C MET A 404 21.94 -1.02 -17.11
N LEU A 405 21.72 0.19 -16.61
CA LEU A 405 22.70 1.03 -15.93
C LEU A 405 22.34 1.04 -14.44
N VAL A 406 23.17 0.38 -13.62
CA VAL A 406 23.00 0.36 -12.18
C VAL A 406 23.77 1.52 -11.57
N LYS A 407 23.09 2.44 -10.89
CA LYS A 407 23.77 3.51 -10.16
C LYS A 407 24.49 2.92 -8.95
N LEU A 408 25.78 3.16 -8.86
CA LEU A 408 26.62 2.76 -7.75
C LEU A 408 26.93 3.96 -6.84
N SER A 409 27.59 3.70 -5.72
CA SER A 409 28.09 4.77 -4.85
C SER A 409 29.02 5.73 -5.60
N ARG A 410 29.08 6.99 -5.15
CA ARG A 410 30.01 8.02 -5.66
C ARG A 410 29.84 8.38 -7.15
N GLY A 411 28.64 8.21 -7.72
CA GLY A 411 28.32 8.69 -9.07
C GLY A 411 28.79 7.79 -10.22
N TYR A 412 29.23 6.56 -9.92
CA TYR A 412 29.57 5.56 -10.94
C TYR A 412 28.33 4.84 -11.45
N PHE A 413 28.38 4.40 -12.70
CA PHE A 413 27.35 3.57 -13.30
C PHE A 413 27.94 2.24 -13.75
N LEU A 414 27.27 1.15 -13.40
CA LEU A 414 27.58 -0.16 -13.92
C LEU A 414 26.67 -0.46 -15.10
N LYS A 415 27.24 -0.46 -16.31
CA LYS A 415 26.51 -0.87 -17.51
C LYS A 415 26.55 -2.38 -17.64
N VAL A 416 25.38 -3.01 -17.61
CA VAL A 416 25.21 -4.46 -17.78
C VAL A 416 24.50 -4.71 -19.11
N ARG A 417 25.19 -5.39 -20.02
CA ARG A 417 24.66 -5.77 -21.34
C ARG A 417 24.10 -7.19 -21.28
N LEU A 418 22.87 -7.35 -21.77
CA LEU A 418 22.08 -8.57 -21.74
C LEU A 418 21.80 -9.08 -23.17
N SER A 419 21.44 -10.37 -23.29
CA SER A 419 20.85 -10.91 -24.52
C SER A 419 19.38 -10.45 -24.65
N GLU A 420 18.79 -10.59 -25.85
CA GLU A 420 17.40 -10.17 -26.10
C GLU A 420 16.39 -10.94 -25.22
N GLU A 421 16.56 -12.26 -25.11
CA GLU A 421 15.72 -13.12 -24.29
C GLU A 421 15.85 -12.80 -22.80
N ASN A 422 17.08 -12.62 -22.33
CA ASN A 422 17.35 -12.37 -20.91
C ASN A 422 16.93 -10.97 -20.50
N PHE A 423 17.07 -9.96 -21.37
CA PHE A 423 16.66 -8.59 -21.08
C PHE A 423 15.21 -8.53 -20.63
N LYS A 424 14.31 -9.27 -21.29
CA LYS A 424 12.90 -9.34 -20.93
C LYS A 424 12.70 -9.93 -19.53
N ILE A 425 13.37 -11.04 -19.23
CA ILE A 425 13.27 -11.71 -17.92
C ILE A 425 13.77 -10.79 -16.82
N VAL A 426 14.97 -10.20 -16.99
CA VAL A 426 15.56 -9.28 -16.00
C VAL A 426 14.69 -8.05 -15.78
N TRP A 427 14.11 -7.51 -16.85
CA TRP A 427 13.15 -6.40 -16.79
C TRP A 427 11.92 -6.76 -15.96
N GLU A 428 11.30 -7.92 -16.21
CA GLU A 428 10.12 -8.40 -15.48
C GLU A 428 10.42 -8.64 -13.99
N VAL A 429 11.57 -9.26 -13.68
CA VAL A 429 12.04 -9.45 -12.28
C VAL A 429 12.12 -8.11 -11.56
N ALA A 430 12.79 -7.12 -12.17
CA ALA A 430 13.00 -5.82 -11.55
C ALA A 430 11.67 -5.09 -11.33
N HIS A 431 10.75 -5.14 -12.30
CA HIS A 431 9.42 -4.54 -12.16
C HIS A 431 8.61 -5.20 -11.05
N GLN A 432 8.65 -6.53 -10.95
CA GLN A 432 7.98 -7.26 -9.90
C GLN A 432 8.58 -6.95 -8.52
N ALA A 433 9.91 -6.84 -8.42
CA ALA A 433 10.60 -6.48 -7.18
C ALA A 433 10.20 -5.08 -6.70
N VAL A 434 10.24 -4.08 -7.60
CA VAL A 434 9.85 -2.69 -7.29
C VAL A 434 8.37 -2.59 -6.91
N SER A 435 7.49 -3.28 -7.64
CA SER A 435 6.05 -3.28 -7.37
C SER A 435 5.71 -3.94 -6.02
N THR A 436 6.37 -5.04 -5.71
CA THR A 436 6.20 -5.76 -4.43
C THR A 436 6.66 -4.89 -3.26
N ASP A 437 7.85 -4.29 -3.37
CA ASP A 437 8.40 -3.39 -2.35
C ASP A 437 7.47 -2.17 -2.10
N ALA A 438 7.01 -1.52 -3.18
CA ALA A 438 6.10 -0.38 -3.08
C ALA A 438 4.75 -0.73 -2.45
N SER A 439 4.21 -1.93 -2.73
CA SER A 439 2.93 -2.38 -2.17
C SER A 439 3.06 -2.87 -0.72
N PHE A 440 4.24 -3.32 -0.31
CA PHE A 440 4.49 -3.91 1.00
C PHE A 440 4.63 -2.86 2.10
N VAL A 441 5.19 -1.69 1.78
CA VAL A 441 5.45 -0.60 2.74
C VAL A 441 4.29 0.42 2.74
N ALA A 442 4.14 1.16 3.84
CA ALA A 442 3.20 2.28 3.91
C ALA A 442 3.74 3.45 3.05
N ASP A 443 2.88 4.02 2.21
CA ASP A 443 3.20 5.26 1.49
C ASP A 443 3.25 6.47 2.45
N ASN A 444 3.78 7.60 2.00
CA ASN A 444 3.86 8.86 2.77
C ASN A 444 2.50 9.35 3.29
N GLN A 445 1.42 8.90 2.65
CA GLN A 445 0.03 9.21 2.96
C GLN A 445 -0.72 8.04 3.64
N GLU A 446 0.03 7.07 4.18
CA GLU A 446 -0.53 5.88 4.78
C GLU A 446 0.09 5.53 6.14
N GLN A 447 -0.69 4.91 7.01
CA GLN A 447 -0.23 4.31 8.27
C GLN A 447 -0.58 2.84 8.29
N LEU A 448 0.40 2.00 8.61
CA LEU A 448 0.18 0.60 8.92
C LEU A 448 -0.61 0.48 10.24
N LEU A 449 -1.79 -0.13 10.18
CA LEU A 449 -2.65 -0.38 11.35
C LEU A 449 -2.65 -1.83 11.81
N PHE A 450 -2.43 -2.76 10.89
CA PHE A 450 -2.49 -4.19 11.14
C PHE A 450 -1.45 -4.90 10.28
N ASP A 451 -0.72 -5.85 10.85
CA ASP A 451 0.29 -6.66 10.17
C ASP A 451 0.43 -8.02 10.84
N GLU A 452 -0.16 -9.05 10.24
CA GLU A 452 -0.12 -10.41 10.81
C GLU A 452 -0.02 -11.52 9.76
N GLU A 453 0.54 -12.65 10.19
CA GLU A 453 0.46 -13.92 9.49
C GLU A 453 -0.87 -14.61 9.80
N ILE A 454 -1.55 -15.08 8.76
CA ILE A 454 -2.87 -15.69 8.86
C ILE A 454 -2.83 -17.14 8.38
N LYS A 455 -3.70 -17.97 8.96
CA LYS A 455 -3.73 -19.42 8.74
C LYS A 455 -4.00 -19.76 7.26
N TYR A 456 -5.02 -19.15 6.68
CA TYR A 456 -5.39 -19.31 5.27
C TYR A 456 -5.85 -18.01 4.66
N CYS A 457 -5.45 -17.76 3.41
CA CYS A 457 -5.93 -16.64 2.62
C CYS A 457 -6.35 -17.10 1.22
N GLN A 458 -7.44 -16.55 0.72
CA GLN A 458 -7.87 -16.73 -0.66
C GLN A 458 -8.31 -15.39 -1.23
N TYR A 459 -7.89 -15.12 -2.45
CA TYR A 459 -8.32 -13.96 -3.21
C TYR A 459 -8.95 -14.42 -4.51
N ILE A 460 -10.14 -13.88 -4.81
CA ILE A 460 -10.86 -14.16 -6.04
C ILE A 460 -11.16 -12.83 -6.73
N ASN A 461 -10.60 -12.65 -7.92
CA ASN A 461 -11.02 -11.62 -8.85
C ASN A 461 -12.05 -12.24 -9.81
N HIS A 462 -13.30 -11.76 -9.74
CA HIS A 462 -14.40 -12.33 -10.50
C HIS A 462 -14.39 -11.93 -11.98
N ALA A 463 -13.64 -10.88 -12.35
CA ALA A 463 -13.60 -10.37 -13.72
C ALA A 463 -12.44 -10.97 -14.54
N ARG A 464 -11.30 -11.24 -13.89
CA ARG A 464 -10.09 -11.75 -14.56
C ARG A 464 -9.33 -12.69 -13.63
N PRO A 465 -8.63 -13.71 -14.17
CA PRO A 465 -7.69 -14.48 -13.39
C PRO A 465 -6.66 -13.56 -12.72
N SER A 466 -6.46 -13.76 -11.42
CA SER A 466 -5.40 -13.08 -10.67
C SER A 466 -4.12 -13.90 -10.73
N ASP A 467 -2.97 -13.24 -10.59
CA ASP A 467 -1.69 -13.92 -10.36
C ASP A 467 -1.66 -14.56 -8.95
N PHE A 468 -2.55 -14.13 -8.05
CA PHE A 468 -2.73 -14.75 -6.75
C PHE A 468 -3.30 -16.18 -6.88
N PRO A 469 -2.84 -17.16 -6.09
CA PRO A 469 -3.32 -18.54 -6.18
C PRO A 469 -4.84 -18.65 -6.04
N ALA A 470 -5.48 -19.35 -6.97
CA ALA A 470 -6.94 -19.57 -6.94
C ALA A 470 -7.38 -20.46 -5.76
N LYS A 471 -6.49 -21.31 -5.25
CA LYS A 471 -6.72 -22.15 -4.06
C LYS A 471 -6.28 -21.41 -2.79
N PRO A 472 -6.91 -21.68 -1.64
CA PRO A 472 -6.49 -21.12 -0.36
C PRO A 472 -5.00 -21.38 -0.10
N THR A 473 -4.27 -20.32 0.20
CA THR A 473 -2.85 -20.34 0.51
C THR A 473 -2.66 -20.30 2.01
N LYS A 474 -1.88 -21.24 2.55
CA LYS A 474 -1.57 -21.30 3.99
C LYS A 474 -0.55 -20.23 4.38
N GLN A 475 -0.60 -19.75 5.61
CA GLN A 475 0.42 -18.85 6.18
C GLN A 475 0.63 -17.57 5.36
N GLY A 476 -0.45 -17.04 4.79
CA GLY A 476 -0.39 -15.75 4.10
C GLY A 476 -0.13 -14.61 5.08
N ARG A 477 0.26 -13.44 4.57
CA ARG A 477 0.41 -12.24 5.40
C ARG A 477 -0.60 -11.18 4.99
N VAL A 478 -1.29 -10.60 5.95
CA VAL A 478 -2.29 -9.53 5.75
C VAL A 478 -1.78 -8.25 6.40
N ARG A 479 -1.90 -7.15 5.65
CA ARG A 479 -1.65 -5.80 6.15
C ARG A 479 -2.81 -4.88 5.84
N LEU A 480 -3.14 -4.01 6.79
CA LEU A 480 -4.14 -2.96 6.63
C LEU A 480 -3.48 -1.60 6.82
N PHE A 481 -3.63 -0.73 5.84
CA PHE A 481 -3.12 0.64 5.86
C PHE A 481 -4.29 1.63 5.88
N LYS A 482 -4.23 2.65 6.74
CA LYS A 482 -5.17 3.78 6.73
C LYS A 482 -4.60 4.89 5.85
N LYS A 483 -5.37 5.36 4.87
CA LYS A 483 -4.95 6.43 3.94
C LYS A 483 -5.46 7.79 4.42
N TRP A 484 -4.65 8.84 4.24
CA TRP A 484 -5.07 10.23 4.43
C TRP A 484 -4.62 11.12 3.29
N GLU A 485 -5.27 12.28 3.18
CA GLU A 485 -4.83 13.37 2.33
C GLU A 485 -4.71 14.64 3.18
N THR A 486 -3.71 15.48 2.87
CA THR A 486 -3.60 16.79 3.52
C THR A 486 -4.52 17.77 2.82
N VAL A 487 -5.58 18.19 3.50
CA VAL A 487 -6.50 19.22 3.03
C VAL A 487 -6.02 20.57 3.56
N ALA A 488 -5.73 21.51 2.67
CA ALA A 488 -5.38 22.89 3.00
C ALA A 488 -6.60 23.78 2.78
N GLU A 489 -7.22 24.25 3.86
CA GLU A 489 -8.30 25.23 3.84
C GLU A 489 -7.82 26.53 4.50
N GLY A 490 -8.55 27.64 4.34
CA GLY A 490 -8.13 28.96 4.84
C GLY A 490 -7.83 29.03 6.35
N THR A 491 -8.22 28.01 7.11
CA THR A 491 -7.99 27.86 8.56
C THR A 491 -6.79 26.99 8.93
N GLY A 492 -6.10 26.39 7.96
CA GLY A 492 -4.91 25.58 8.17
C GLY A 492 -4.85 24.31 7.31
N LYS A 493 -3.83 23.48 7.56
CA LYS A 493 -3.68 22.15 6.97
C LYS A 493 -4.16 21.09 7.95
N ARG A 494 -4.94 20.13 7.47
CA ARG A 494 -5.48 19.01 8.26
C ARG A 494 -5.41 17.70 7.47
N ARG A 495 -5.26 16.58 8.15
CA ARG A 495 -5.32 15.24 7.54
C ARG A 495 -6.75 14.75 7.48
N ALA A 496 -7.25 14.49 6.28
CA ALA A 496 -8.56 13.91 6.03
C ALA A 496 -8.44 12.45 5.60
N HIS A 497 -9.32 11.59 6.10
CA HIS A 497 -9.30 10.16 5.78
C HIS A 497 -9.68 9.88 4.32
N ARG A 498 -9.00 8.93 3.68
CA ARG A 498 -9.21 8.53 2.27
C ARG A 498 -9.44 7.04 2.06
N GLY A 499 -9.88 6.34 3.11
CA GLY A 499 -10.16 4.91 3.06
C GLY A 499 -8.99 4.09 3.55
N PHE A 500 -9.03 2.80 3.25
CA PHE A 500 -7.99 1.85 3.63
C PHE A 500 -7.37 1.20 2.40
N ARG A 501 -6.16 0.67 2.56
CA ARG A 501 -5.56 -0.25 1.61
C ARG A 501 -5.34 -1.58 2.30
N ILE A 502 -5.88 -2.65 1.73
CA ILE A 502 -5.64 -4.02 2.19
C ILE A 502 -4.59 -4.66 1.30
N PHE A 503 -3.59 -5.27 1.92
CA PHE A 503 -2.54 -6.02 1.25
C PHE A 503 -2.57 -7.45 1.74
N VAL A 504 -2.56 -8.41 0.80
CA VAL A 504 -2.52 -9.85 1.10
C VAL A 504 -1.44 -10.48 0.25
N SER A 505 -0.57 -11.28 0.88
CA SER A 505 0.52 -11.96 0.20
C SER A 505 0.59 -13.45 0.56
N THR A 506 1.13 -14.23 -0.38
CA THR A 506 1.55 -15.62 -0.10
C THR A 506 2.73 -15.63 0.88
N PRO A 507 2.95 -16.72 1.63
CA PRO A 507 4.07 -16.83 2.56
C PRO A 507 5.43 -16.62 1.86
N PRO A 508 6.44 -16.11 2.58
CA PRO A 508 7.77 -15.89 2.02
C PRO A 508 8.46 -17.21 1.65
N HIS A 509 8.07 -18.32 2.28
CA HIS A 509 8.58 -19.66 1.97
C HIS A 509 8.02 -20.25 0.68
N SER A 510 7.07 -19.60 0.01
CA SER A 510 6.59 -20.08 -1.29
C SER A 510 7.50 -19.58 -2.40
N ARG A 511 8.10 -20.49 -3.20
CA ARG A 511 8.99 -20.11 -4.32
C ARG A 511 8.41 -19.00 -5.19
N THR A 512 7.11 -19.03 -5.50
CA THR A 512 6.41 -17.90 -6.13
C THR A 512 5.74 -17.03 -5.07
N VAL A 513 6.21 -15.79 -4.93
CA VAL A 513 5.56 -14.78 -4.07
C VAL A 513 4.58 -13.99 -4.92
N ASN A 514 3.30 -14.10 -4.57
CA ASN A 514 2.23 -13.32 -5.16
C ASN A 514 1.61 -12.45 -4.08
N HIS A 515 1.18 -11.26 -4.47
CA HIS A 515 0.48 -10.34 -3.58
C HIS A 515 -0.65 -9.64 -4.31
N VAL A 516 -1.61 -9.14 -3.55
CA VAL A 516 -2.69 -8.27 -4.01
C VAL A 516 -2.76 -7.08 -3.08
N SER A 517 -3.00 -5.91 -3.65
CA SER A 517 -3.09 -4.64 -2.94
C SER A 517 -4.32 -3.91 -3.48
N ASN A 518 -5.33 -3.71 -2.62
CA ASN A 518 -6.63 -3.19 -3.01
C ASN A 518 -7.03 -2.02 -2.12
N ILE A 519 -7.66 -1.01 -2.72
CA ILE A 519 -8.15 0.17 -1.99
C ILE A 519 -9.62 -0.05 -1.60
N LEU A 520 -9.92 0.08 -0.32
CA LEU A 520 -11.27 0.14 0.22
C LEU A 520 -11.78 1.57 0.06
N HIS A 521 -12.40 1.84 -1.09
CA HIS A 521 -12.87 3.18 -1.45
C HIS A 521 -14.04 3.65 -0.58
N ASN A 522 -14.10 4.96 -0.32
CA ASN A 522 -15.20 5.60 0.41
C ASN A 522 -16.46 5.82 -0.45
N SER A 523 -16.41 5.45 -1.74
CA SER A 523 -17.52 5.61 -2.70
C SER A 523 -18.41 4.38 -2.81
N SER A 524 -18.01 3.23 -2.26
CA SER A 524 -18.78 2.00 -2.28
C SER A 524 -18.74 1.34 -0.90
N PRO A 525 -19.83 0.71 -0.43
CA PRO A 525 -19.82 -0.01 0.83
C PRO A 525 -18.91 -1.24 0.74
N VAL A 526 -18.20 -1.54 1.82
CA VAL A 526 -17.45 -2.80 1.97
C VAL A 526 -18.40 -3.87 2.49
N SER A 527 -18.65 -4.92 1.71
CA SER A 527 -19.40 -6.08 2.17
C SER A 527 -18.50 -6.96 3.01
N CYS A 528 -18.88 -7.22 4.25
CA CYS A 528 -18.09 -7.93 5.24
C CYS A 528 -18.95 -9.00 5.93
N SER A 529 -18.44 -10.21 6.09
CA SER A 529 -19.07 -11.24 6.92
C SER A 529 -18.04 -11.91 7.81
N LEU A 530 -18.45 -12.24 9.02
CA LEU A 530 -17.66 -13.05 9.94
C LEU A 530 -17.97 -14.50 9.63
N ILE A 531 -16.94 -15.27 9.31
CA ILE A 531 -17.07 -16.65 8.88
C ILE A 531 -16.23 -17.55 9.78
N GLU A 532 -16.58 -18.82 9.87
CA GLU A 532 -15.75 -19.84 10.50
C GLU A 532 -15.39 -20.87 9.43
N SER A 533 -14.16 -21.37 9.45
CA SER A 533 -13.78 -22.49 8.59
C SER A 533 -14.25 -23.82 9.17
N ASP A 534 -14.23 -24.87 8.35
CA ASP A 534 -14.57 -26.24 8.74
C ASP A 534 -13.75 -26.76 9.95
N ASP A 535 -12.55 -26.22 10.14
CA ASP A 535 -11.67 -26.55 11.27
C ASP A 535 -11.86 -25.63 12.50
N GLY A 536 -12.92 -24.82 12.51
CA GLY A 536 -13.28 -23.91 13.59
C GLY A 536 -12.43 -22.63 13.67
N SER A 537 -11.61 -22.33 12.66
CA SER A 537 -10.78 -21.12 12.68
C SER A 537 -11.61 -19.87 12.37
N PRO A 538 -11.42 -18.78 13.12
CA PRO A 538 -12.15 -17.55 12.90
C PRO A 538 -11.68 -16.88 11.60
N GLY A 539 -12.62 -16.44 10.78
CA GLY A 539 -12.35 -15.79 9.51
C GLY A 539 -13.19 -14.55 9.26
N ILE A 540 -12.76 -13.79 8.26
CA ILE A 540 -13.47 -12.63 7.73
C ILE A 540 -13.53 -12.75 6.20
N PHE A 541 -14.73 -12.60 5.67
CA PHE A 541 -14.99 -12.45 4.25
C PHE A 541 -15.14 -10.96 3.93
N LEU A 542 -14.41 -10.49 2.92
CA LEU A 542 -14.56 -9.13 2.40
C LEU A 542 -14.86 -9.20 0.91
N GLN A 543 -15.91 -8.50 0.48
CA GLN A 543 -16.21 -8.31 -0.93
C GLN A 543 -16.21 -6.82 -1.27
N LEU A 544 -15.40 -6.49 -2.27
CA LEU A 544 -15.17 -5.13 -2.76
C LEU A 544 -15.77 -5.00 -4.15
N LEU A 545 -16.30 -3.81 -4.43
CA LEU A 545 -16.65 -3.37 -5.77
C LEU A 545 -15.68 -2.26 -6.18
N GLU A 546 -14.71 -2.62 -7.00
CA GLU A 546 -13.65 -1.72 -7.49
C GLU A 546 -13.76 -1.64 -9.01
N GLU A 547 -13.98 -0.43 -9.56
CA GLU A 547 -14.18 -0.20 -11.00
C GLU A 547 -15.29 -1.08 -11.62
N GLY A 548 -16.33 -1.39 -10.85
CA GLY A 548 -17.43 -2.29 -11.27
C GLY A 548 -17.08 -3.78 -11.24
N GLN A 549 -15.88 -4.16 -10.81
CA GLN A 549 -15.45 -5.55 -10.66
C GLN A 549 -15.55 -6.00 -9.21
N LYS A 550 -16.18 -7.17 -9.00
CA LYS A 550 -16.22 -7.80 -7.68
C LYS A 550 -14.86 -8.45 -7.37
N ARG A 551 -14.33 -8.18 -6.19
CA ARG A 551 -13.10 -8.79 -5.64
C ARG A 551 -13.41 -9.33 -4.26
N SER A 552 -13.05 -10.59 -4.00
CA SER A 552 -13.39 -11.29 -2.77
C SER A 552 -12.14 -11.76 -2.04
N PHE A 553 -12.10 -11.50 -0.73
CA PHE A 553 -11.07 -11.95 0.19
C PHE A 553 -11.69 -12.89 1.21
N PHE A 554 -11.04 -14.03 1.43
CA PHE A 554 -11.31 -14.93 2.53
C PHE A 554 -10.05 -15.01 3.37
N LEU A 555 -10.11 -14.51 4.60
CA LEU A 555 -8.96 -14.44 5.50
C LEU A 555 -9.31 -15.19 6.78
N TYR A 556 -8.55 -16.24 7.11
CA TYR A 556 -8.74 -17.05 8.30
C TYR A 556 -7.55 -16.90 9.24
N PHE A 557 -7.82 -16.53 10.48
CA PHE A 557 -6.83 -16.19 11.50
C PHE A 557 -6.56 -17.39 12.40
N TYR A 558 -5.47 -17.31 13.17
CA TYR A 558 -5.14 -18.34 14.17
C TYR A 558 -6.02 -18.21 15.41
N ASP A 559 -6.43 -17.00 15.75
CA ASP A 559 -7.18 -16.69 16.95
C ASP A 559 -8.30 -15.66 16.66
N LEU A 560 -9.26 -15.61 17.59
CA LEU A 560 -10.43 -14.74 17.47
C LEU A 560 -10.07 -13.27 17.71
N GLU A 561 -9.00 -12.99 18.45
CA GLU A 561 -8.57 -11.64 18.81
C GLU A 561 -8.12 -10.88 17.57
N SER A 562 -7.22 -11.46 16.76
CA SER A 562 -6.75 -10.91 15.50
C SER A 562 -7.88 -10.64 14.51
N ARG A 563 -8.82 -11.59 14.36
CA ARG A 563 -10.03 -11.40 13.53
C ARG A 563 -10.89 -10.25 14.07
N SER A 564 -11.02 -10.12 15.38
CA SER A 564 -11.78 -9.03 16.02
C SER A 564 -11.10 -7.68 15.84
N GLN A 565 -9.78 -7.65 15.94
CA GLN A 565 -8.98 -6.45 15.78
C GLN A 565 -9.09 -5.89 14.36
N ILE A 566 -8.84 -6.71 13.33
CA ILE A 566 -8.94 -6.23 11.94
C ILE A 566 -10.37 -5.77 11.60
N HIS A 567 -11.40 -6.48 12.09
CA HIS A 567 -12.79 -6.08 11.90
C HIS A 567 -13.07 -4.71 12.54
N SER A 568 -12.68 -4.50 13.79
CA SER A 568 -12.86 -3.22 14.47
C SER A 568 -12.02 -2.08 13.87
N LEU A 569 -10.86 -2.38 13.29
CA LEU A 569 -10.03 -1.41 12.55
C LEU A 569 -10.69 -0.99 11.23
N LEU A 570 -11.28 -1.93 10.47
CA LEU A 570 -12.02 -1.64 9.23
C LEU A 570 -13.20 -0.69 9.47
N LEU A 571 -13.87 -0.86 10.61
CA LEU A 571 -14.98 -0.02 11.04
C LEU A 571 -14.53 1.30 11.73
N ASP A 572 -13.23 1.48 11.94
CA ASP A 572 -12.60 2.63 12.63
C ASP A 572 -13.14 2.85 14.07
N LEU A 573 -13.55 1.78 14.77
CA LEU A 573 -14.06 1.84 16.16
C LEU A 573 -12.96 1.98 17.21
N ILE A 574 -11.75 1.51 16.91
CA ILE A 574 -10.66 1.50 17.87
C ILE A 574 -10.07 2.92 17.97
N PRO A 575 -10.09 3.57 19.15
CA PRO A 575 -9.43 4.85 19.34
C PRO A 575 -7.92 4.73 19.17
N GLY A 576 -7.33 5.61 18.36
CA GLY A 576 -5.89 5.66 18.13
C GLY A 576 -5.10 6.31 19.29
N ALA A 577 -3.78 6.39 19.12
CA ALA A 577 -2.91 7.09 20.05
C ALA A 577 -3.27 8.59 20.09
N GLY A 578 -3.81 9.04 21.22
CA GLY A 578 -4.28 10.43 21.38
C GLY A 578 -5.78 10.62 21.22
N GLU A 579 -6.56 9.54 21.03
CA GLU A 579 -8.02 9.57 20.93
C GLU A 579 -8.69 8.98 22.19
N THR A 580 -9.93 9.36 22.44
CA THR A 580 -10.80 8.82 23.49
C THR A 580 -12.19 8.56 22.93
N SER A 581 -12.83 7.49 23.38
CA SER A 581 -14.25 7.23 23.12
C SER A 581 -15.11 7.91 24.19
N THR A 582 -16.12 8.66 23.78
CA THR A 582 -16.90 9.54 24.66
C THR A 582 -18.19 8.95 25.22
N GLN A 583 -18.40 7.63 25.11
CA GLN A 583 -19.64 6.87 25.40
C GLN A 583 -20.42 6.52 24.14
N ALA A 584 -21.15 5.41 24.19
CA ALA A 584 -22.04 4.95 23.13
C ALA A 584 -23.51 5.26 23.47
N PHE A 585 -24.27 5.74 22.49
CA PHE A 585 -25.66 6.17 22.61
C PHE A 585 -26.59 5.23 21.85
N HIS A 586 -27.66 4.76 22.50
CA HIS A 586 -28.68 3.99 21.81
C HIS A 586 -29.60 4.93 21.02
N ILE A 587 -29.67 4.73 19.71
CA ILE A 587 -30.49 5.55 18.81
C ILE A 587 -31.62 4.72 18.20
N ARG A 588 -32.79 5.34 18.03
CA ARG A 588 -33.99 4.72 17.46
C ARG A 588 -33.95 4.71 15.93
N SER A 589 -33.37 5.75 15.35
CA SER A 589 -33.19 5.86 13.90
C SER A 589 -32.02 6.77 13.55
N TYR A 590 -31.37 6.44 12.43
CA TYR A 590 -30.35 7.23 11.76
C TYR A 590 -30.65 7.24 10.27
N VAL A 591 -30.90 8.43 9.73
CA VAL A 591 -31.27 8.61 8.32
C VAL A 591 -30.31 9.56 7.63
N ILE A 592 -29.80 9.16 6.47
CA ILE A 592 -29.07 10.04 5.55
C ILE A 592 -30.00 10.48 4.43
N MET A 593 -30.17 11.79 4.26
CA MET A 593 -30.99 12.40 3.22
C MET A 593 -30.17 13.36 2.36
N GLU A 594 -30.49 13.44 1.07
CA GLU A 594 -30.00 14.50 0.18
C GLU A 594 -30.69 15.83 0.52
N SER A 595 -29.91 16.92 0.66
CA SER A 595 -30.49 18.26 0.85
C SER A 595 -31.02 18.76 -0.49
N GLN A 596 -32.34 18.83 -0.67
CA GLN A 596 -32.96 19.35 -1.90
C GLN A 596 -33.09 20.88 -1.86
N ALA A 597 -32.84 21.54 -2.99
CA ALA A 597 -32.81 22.99 -3.14
C ALA A 597 -34.15 23.63 -3.55
N ASP A 598 -35.26 22.88 -3.57
CA ASP A 598 -36.53 23.41 -4.08
C ASP A 598 -37.40 24.02 -2.97
N GLY A 599 -37.64 25.33 -3.08
CA GLY A 599 -38.30 26.21 -2.12
C GLY A 599 -39.80 25.96 -1.86
N SER A 600 -40.25 24.71 -1.84
CA SER A 600 -41.57 24.30 -1.34
C SER A 600 -41.41 23.50 -0.05
N GLY A 601 -42.00 23.99 1.03
CA GLY A 601 -41.79 23.57 2.43
C GLY A 601 -42.19 22.14 2.84
N GLU A 602 -41.96 21.14 2.01
CA GLU A 602 -42.03 19.72 2.39
C GLU A 602 -40.85 18.98 1.74
N THR A 603 -39.94 18.45 2.56
CA THR A 603 -38.90 17.50 2.13
C THR A 603 -39.56 16.22 1.60
N LYS A 604 -39.93 16.20 0.32
CA LYS A 604 -40.15 14.96 -0.42
C LYS A 604 -38.77 14.34 -0.69
N GLY A 605 -38.29 13.59 0.29
CA GLY A 605 -36.92 13.06 0.31
C GLY A 605 -36.62 12.21 -0.92
N GLY A 606 -35.59 12.62 -1.67
CA GLY A 606 -34.83 11.71 -2.53
C GLY A 606 -34.26 10.54 -1.71
N GLN A 607 -33.71 9.55 -2.40
CA GLN A 607 -33.13 8.31 -1.84
C GLN A 607 -32.56 8.50 -0.42
N HIS A 608 -33.11 7.76 0.55
CA HIS A 608 -32.68 7.80 1.93
C HIS A 608 -32.13 6.43 2.34
N LEU A 609 -31.06 6.46 3.13
CA LEU A 609 -30.60 5.29 3.88
C LEU A 609 -31.14 5.44 5.30
N ASP A 610 -31.93 4.47 5.74
CA ASP A 610 -32.53 4.45 7.08
C ASP A 610 -32.00 3.24 7.84
N LEU A 611 -31.14 3.52 8.82
CA LEU A 611 -30.72 2.58 9.83
C LEU A 611 -31.66 2.76 11.02
N ARG A 612 -32.36 1.68 11.38
CA ARG A 612 -33.26 1.66 12.54
C ARG A 612 -32.46 1.63 13.84
N GLU A 613 -32.94 0.89 14.84
CA GLU A 613 -32.25 0.71 16.12
C GLU A 613 -30.76 0.43 15.90
N SER A 614 -29.93 1.33 16.43
CA SER A 614 -28.49 1.36 16.19
C SER A 614 -27.78 1.93 17.41
N LEU A 615 -26.47 1.73 17.46
CA LEU A 615 -25.58 2.28 18.47
C LEU A 615 -24.69 3.36 17.85
N ALA A 616 -24.72 4.57 18.39
CA ALA A 616 -23.85 5.67 17.99
C ALA A 616 -22.68 5.81 18.95
N SER A 617 -21.45 5.60 18.49
CA SER A 617 -20.23 5.78 19.28
C SER A 617 -19.48 7.01 18.78
N VAL A 618 -19.11 7.92 19.69
CA VAL A 618 -18.31 9.10 19.35
C VAL A 618 -16.87 8.86 19.76
N ILE A 619 -15.94 9.06 18.83
CA ILE A 619 -14.50 9.03 19.10
C ILE A 619 -13.97 10.43 18.86
N GLU A 620 -13.32 10.99 19.86
CA GLU A 620 -12.82 12.36 19.87
C GLU A 620 -11.32 12.40 20.19
N GLN A 621 -10.72 13.56 19.96
CA GLN A 621 -9.33 13.80 20.36
C GLN A 621 -9.23 13.94 21.89
N LYS A 622 -8.18 13.38 22.51
CA LYS A 622 -7.86 13.63 23.93
C LYS A 622 -7.66 15.12 24.17
N ASN A 623 -8.05 15.58 25.36
CA ASN A 623 -7.88 16.99 25.77
C ASN A 623 -6.40 17.40 25.66
N ASP A 624 -6.08 18.23 24.68
CA ASP A 624 -4.81 18.93 24.60
C ASP A 624 -5.07 20.41 24.92
N PRO A 625 -4.64 20.93 26.08
CA PRO A 625 -4.90 22.31 26.49
C PRO A 625 -4.24 23.35 25.58
N VAL A 626 -3.37 22.93 24.64
CA VAL A 626 -2.53 23.82 23.84
C VAL A 626 -3.13 24.13 22.45
N ARG A 627 -4.12 23.38 21.95
CA ARG A 627 -4.34 23.30 20.49
C ARG A 627 -5.46 24.15 19.85
N SER A 628 -6.55 24.53 20.53
CA SER A 628 -7.65 25.18 19.80
C SER A 628 -8.59 26.05 20.65
N ALA A 629 -8.89 27.25 20.16
CA ALA A 629 -9.93 28.13 20.70
C ALA A 629 -11.36 27.54 20.56
N TYR A 630 -11.52 26.47 19.79
CA TYR A 630 -12.78 25.78 19.52
C TYR A 630 -12.93 24.45 20.27
N GLY A 631 -11.98 24.09 21.14
CA GLY A 631 -12.00 22.84 21.90
C GLY A 631 -11.60 21.61 21.07
N LYS A 632 -12.23 20.46 21.35
CA LYS A 632 -11.88 19.13 20.80
C LYS A 632 -12.54 18.78 19.46
N THR A 633 -13.47 19.61 18.99
CA THR A 633 -14.43 19.26 17.94
C THR A 633 -14.07 19.86 16.58
N ILE A 634 -14.06 21.19 16.48
CA ILE A 634 -13.74 21.91 15.25
C ILE A 634 -12.24 21.84 14.97
N LEU A 635 -11.86 21.65 13.69
CA LEU A 635 -10.50 21.35 13.22
C LEU A 635 -9.91 20.03 13.75
N SER A 636 -10.74 19.16 14.32
CA SER A 636 -10.30 17.84 14.80
C SER A 636 -10.03 16.88 13.64
N GLU A 637 -8.85 16.26 13.63
CA GLU A 637 -8.52 15.17 12.70
C GLU A 637 -9.11 13.82 13.16
N SER A 638 -9.55 13.73 14.40
CA SER A 638 -9.95 12.48 15.07
C SER A 638 -11.45 12.34 15.30
N LEU A 639 -12.19 13.45 15.35
CA LEU A 639 -13.62 13.44 15.66
C LEU A 639 -14.40 12.65 14.61
N ARG A 640 -15.03 11.55 15.05
CA ARG A 640 -15.87 10.70 14.21
C ARG A 640 -17.01 10.09 14.99
N VAL A 641 -18.11 9.84 14.29
CA VAL A 641 -19.29 9.15 14.81
C VAL A 641 -19.41 7.83 14.07
N VAL A 642 -19.36 6.72 14.80
CA VAL A 642 -19.59 5.38 14.27
C VAL A 642 -21.01 4.96 14.64
N ILE A 643 -21.87 4.81 13.64
CA ILE A 643 -23.22 4.26 13.77
C ILE A 643 -23.13 2.78 13.42
N ALA A 644 -23.47 1.89 14.36
CA ALA A 644 -23.48 0.44 14.13
C ALA A 644 -24.89 -0.12 14.34
N SER A 645 -25.37 -0.89 13.37
CA SER A 645 -26.58 -1.70 13.43
C SER A 645 -26.24 -3.18 13.26
N ASP A 646 -27.22 -4.06 13.38
CA ASP A 646 -27.01 -5.52 13.26
C ASP A 646 -26.47 -5.95 11.88
N TRP A 647 -26.71 -5.15 10.84
CA TRP A 647 -26.35 -5.47 9.46
C TRP A 647 -25.44 -4.43 8.79
N SER A 648 -25.09 -3.33 9.47
CA SER A 648 -24.24 -2.30 8.88
C SER A 648 -23.49 -1.46 9.90
N SER A 649 -22.45 -0.79 9.44
CA SER A 649 -21.78 0.26 10.19
C SER A 649 -21.44 1.43 9.27
N ILE A 650 -21.67 2.64 9.74
CA ILE A 650 -21.36 3.89 9.05
C ILE A 650 -20.43 4.72 9.94
N THR A 651 -19.31 5.15 9.40
CA THR A 651 -18.37 6.04 10.09
C THR A 651 -18.41 7.40 9.42
N ASP A 652 -18.99 8.39 10.11
CA ASP A 652 -19.06 9.79 9.68
C ASP A 652 -17.97 10.61 10.40
N ARG A 653 -16.99 11.12 9.65
CA ARG A 653 -15.83 11.83 10.19
C ARG A 653 -16.12 13.33 10.18
N ILE A 654 -16.07 13.98 11.34
CA ILE A 654 -16.40 15.41 11.52
C ILE A 654 -15.09 16.21 11.47
N ASN A 655 -14.34 16.07 10.38
CA ASN A 655 -13.17 16.88 10.12
C ASN A 655 -13.60 18.15 9.36
N ILE A 656 -13.99 19.19 10.09
CA ILE A 656 -14.58 20.41 9.54
C ILE A 656 -13.92 21.68 10.09
N GLY A 657 -13.92 22.73 9.29
CA GLY A 657 -13.45 24.05 9.67
C GLY A 657 -14.50 24.84 10.47
N PRO A 658 -14.14 25.99 11.03
CA PRO A 658 -15.07 26.91 11.66
C PRO A 658 -16.23 27.28 10.72
N GLY A 659 -17.44 27.39 11.27
CA GLY A 659 -18.63 27.78 10.52
C GLY A 659 -19.28 26.65 9.71
N GLN A 660 -18.66 25.47 9.62
CA GLN A 660 -19.12 24.38 8.76
C GLN A 660 -20.05 23.38 9.47
N LEU A 661 -20.05 23.32 10.81
CA LEU A 661 -20.96 22.45 11.57
C LEU A 661 -22.30 23.16 11.77
N ALA A 662 -23.34 22.68 11.09
CA ALA A 662 -24.67 23.25 11.23
C ALA A 662 -25.67 22.20 11.73
N ILE A 663 -26.40 22.52 12.80
CA ILE A 663 -27.36 21.63 13.45
C ILE A 663 -28.76 22.24 13.49
N SER A 664 -29.79 21.40 13.55
CA SER A 664 -31.17 21.82 13.74
C SER A 664 -31.91 20.83 14.63
N LEU A 665 -32.64 21.31 15.62
CA LEU A 665 -33.42 20.45 16.52
C LEU A 665 -34.89 20.45 16.11
N SER A 666 -35.53 19.29 16.22
CA SER A 666 -36.97 19.20 15.99
C SER A 666 -37.73 19.88 17.13
N VAL A 667 -38.75 20.66 16.76
CA VAL A 667 -39.68 21.28 17.71
C VAL A 667 -40.80 20.31 18.11
N ILE A 668 -41.10 19.34 17.24
CA ILE A 668 -42.16 18.34 17.46
C ILE A 668 -41.63 17.14 18.24
N ASP A 669 -40.41 16.71 17.95
CA ASP A 669 -39.74 15.57 18.58
C ASP A 669 -38.52 16.08 19.36
N ASP A 670 -38.63 16.08 20.69
CA ASP A 670 -37.58 16.57 21.57
C ASP A 670 -36.31 15.70 21.56
N THR A 671 -36.41 14.47 21.04
CA THR A 671 -35.29 13.51 20.94
C THR A 671 -34.59 13.50 19.58
N MET A 672 -34.91 14.43 18.67
CA MET A 672 -34.38 14.44 17.31
C MET A 672 -33.45 15.63 17.02
N ILE A 673 -32.28 15.32 16.47
CA ILE A 673 -31.30 16.27 15.91
C ILE A 673 -31.10 16.02 14.42
N ASN A 674 -30.96 17.09 13.65
CA ASN A 674 -30.54 17.07 12.25
C ASN A 674 -29.18 17.76 12.14
N ILE A 675 -28.23 17.11 11.46
CA ILE A 675 -26.90 17.66 11.19
C ILE A 675 -26.80 17.89 9.69
N HIS A 676 -26.58 19.14 9.29
CA HIS A 676 -26.31 19.49 7.91
C HIS A 676 -24.81 19.33 7.61
N ARG A 677 -24.49 18.56 6.58
CA ARG A 677 -23.14 18.22 6.14
C ARG A 677 -22.90 18.75 4.74
N LEU A 678 -21.78 19.44 4.57
CA LEU A 678 -21.24 19.77 3.25
C LEU A 678 -20.84 18.49 2.50
N PRO A 679 -20.58 18.55 1.17
CA PRO A 679 -20.08 17.40 0.43
C PRO A 679 -18.84 16.81 1.09
N GLN A 680 -18.85 15.50 1.35
CA GLN A 680 -17.82 14.82 2.13
C GLN A 680 -17.36 13.53 1.47
N LYS A 681 -16.04 13.33 1.48
CA LYS A 681 -15.35 12.23 0.79
C LYS A 681 -14.80 11.17 1.74
N ASP A 682 -15.03 11.32 3.03
CA ASP A 682 -14.48 10.52 4.13
C ASP A 682 -15.54 9.77 4.94
N LEU A 683 -16.79 9.74 4.45
CA LEU A 683 -17.85 8.84 4.93
C LEU A 683 -17.56 7.42 4.47
N THR A 684 -17.53 6.45 5.39
CA THR A 684 -17.36 5.04 5.06
C THR A 684 -18.53 4.21 5.54
N MET A 685 -18.83 3.13 4.82
CA MET A 685 -19.89 2.20 5.16
C MET A 685 -19.42 0.75 4.98
N THR A 686 -19.75 -0.09 5.95
CA THR A 686 -19.57 -1.54 5.90
C THR A 686 -20.92 -2.20 6.09
N VAL A 687 -21.19 -3.28 5.35
CA VAL A 687 -22.46 -4.02 5.42
C VAL A 687 -22.21 -5.50 5.63
N ALA A 688 -23.09 -6.15 6.39
CA ALA A 688 -23.10 -7.59 6.54
C ALA A 688 -23.47 -8.25 5.20
N HIS A 689 -22.56 -9.02 4.60
CA HIS A 689 -22.78 -9.58 3.26
C HIS A 689 -24.03 -10.47 3.20
N ASP A 690 -24.29 -11.24 4.25
CA ASP A 690 -25.36 -12.23 4.28
C ASP A 690 -26.74 -11.64 4.63
N LEU A 691 -26.78 -10.40 5.12
CA LEU A 691 -28.01 -9.75 5.58
C LEU A 691 -28.54 -8.68 4.61
N VAL A 692 -27.79 -8.36 3.55
CA VAL A 692 -28.07 -7.21 2.67
C VAL A 692 -28.29 -7.67 1.24
N SER A 693 -29.37 -7.18 0.62
CA SER A 693 -29.65 -7.43 -0.79
C SER A 693 -28.78 -6.58 -1.73
N GLU A 694 -28.52 -7.08 -2.94
CA GLU A 694 -27.78 -6.33 -3.98
C GLU A 694 -28.48 -4.99 -4.34
N GLU A 695 -29.81 -4.91 -4.22
CA GLU A 695 -30.54 -3.66 -4.44
C GLU A 695 -30.21 -2.61 -3.36
N MET A 696 -30.12 -3.02 -2.09
CA MET A 696 -29.74 -2.14 -0.99
C MET A 696 -28.28 -1.69 -1.12
N LEU A 697 -27.37 -2.60 -1.50
CA LEU A 697 -25.97 -2.28 -1.76
C LEU A 697 -25.82 -1.23 -2.89
N ARG A 698 -26.60 -1.37 -3.96
CA ARG A 698 -26.65 -0.37 -5.05
C ARG A 698 -27.17 0.98 -4.55
N LYS A 699 -28.27 1.00 -3.77
CA LYS A 699 -28.79 2.25 -3.18
C LYS A 699 -27.78 2.92 -2.26
N ALA A 700 -27.07 2.16 -1.44
CA ALA A 700 -26.02 2.67 -0.56
C ALA A 700 -24.84 3.22 -1.37
N THR A 701 -24.43 2.54 -2.44
CA THR A 701 -23.38 3.02 -3.36
C THR A 701 -23.78 4.34 -4.03
N ASP A 702 -25.00 4.42 -4.57
CA ASP A 702 -25.54 5.65 -5.18
C ASP A 702 -25.57 6.82 -4.17
N LEU A 703 -25.96 6.54 -2.93
CA LEU A 703 -26.00 7.53 -1.85
C LEU A 703 -24.59 8.00 -1.45
N LEU A 704 -23.63 7.09 -1.30
CA LEU A 704 -22.23 7.44 -1.01
C LEU A 704 -21.63 8.32 -2.11
N HIS A 705 -21.87 8.00 -3.38
CA HIS A 705 -21.45 8.85 -4.50
C HIS A 705 -22.08 10.25 -4.41
N LYS A 706 -23.39 10.36 -4.14
CA LYS A 706 -24.06 11.67 -4.01
C LYS A 706 -23.53 12.50 -2.85
N VAL A 707 -23.24 11.88 -1.70
CA VAL A 707 -22.73 12.58 -0.51
C VAL A 707 -21.34 13.19 -0.77
N GLN A 708 -20.58 12.68 -1.73
CA GLN A 708 -19.28 13.25 -2.11
C GLN A 708 -19.38 14.59 -2.83
N ASP A 709 -20.48 14.82 -3.55
CA ASP A 709 -20.66 15.99 -4.43
C ASP A 709 -21.75 16.96 -3.95
N LYS A 710 -22.67 16.51 -3.08
CA LYS A 710 -23.83 17.28 -2.64
C LYS A 710 -23.95 17.38 -1.13
N PRO A 711 -24.46 18.51 -0.60
CA PRO A 711 -24.83 18.62 0.81
C PRO A 711 -25.87 17.57 1.20
N SER A 712 -25.80 17.12 2.44
CA SER A 712 -26.65 16.05 2.96
C SER A 712 -26.99 16.27 4.42
N ILE A 713 -28.07 15.65 4.87
CA ILE A 713 -28.60 15.79 6.23
C ILE A 713 -28.51 14.45 6.93
N ARG A 714 -27.93 14.42 8.13
CA ARG A 714 -27.98 13.29 9.06
C ARG A 714 -29.09 13.56 10.06
N ARG A 715 -30.14 12.74 10.06
CA ARG A 715 -31.21 12.80 11.07
C ARG A 715 -31.01 11.68 12.05
N ILE A 716 -30.92 12.02 13.34
CA ILE A 716 -30.68 11.07 14.42
C ILE A 716 -31.76 11.24 15.47
N GLN A 717 -32.42 10.15 15.83
CA GLN A 717 -33.43 10.11 16.88
C GLN A 717 -32.91 9.29 18.06
N PHE A 718 -32.86 9.89 19.23
CA PHE A 718 -32.33 9.28 20.46
C PHE A 718 -33.43 8.60 21.28
N ALA A 719 -33.01 7.74 22.21
CA ALA A 719 -33.94 7.15 23.17
C ALA A 719 -34.42 8.16 24.23
N SER A 720 -33.59 9.16 24.54
CA SER A 720 -33.84 10.20 25.54
C SER A 720 -33.26 11.56 25.12
N VAL A 721 -33.79 12.63 25.70
CA VAL A 721 -33.27 14.00 25.51
C VAL A 721 -31.87 14.15 26.13
N ASP A 722 -31.59 13.47 27.24
CA ASP A 722 -30.26 13.48 27.88
C ASP A 722 -29.18 12.89 26.98
N ASP A 723 -29.46 11.79 26.29
CA ASP A 723 -28.54 11.20 25.30
C ASP A 723 -28.31 12.16 24.13
N LEU A 724 -29.37 12.84 23.66
CA LEU A 724 -29.25 13.87 22.62
C LEU A 724 -28.33 15.01 23.07
N HIS A 725 -28.48 15.50 24.32
CA HIS A 725 -27.63 16.57 24.86
C HIS A 725 -26.17 16.16 24.98
N LYS A 726 -25.90 14.96 25.49
CA LYS A 726 -24.54 14.40 25.60
C LYS A 726 -23.90 14.20 24.22
N PHE A 727 -24.69 13.72 23.25
CA PHE A 727 -24.24 13.59 21.87
C PHE A 727 -23.94 14.97 21.25
N GLN A 728 -24.83 15.95 21.42
CA GLN A 728 -24.64 17.32 20.97
C GLN A 728 -23.36 17.93 21.55
N GLU A 729 -23.12 17.76 22.86
CA GLU A 729 -21.89 18.20 23.51
C GLU A 729 -20.66 17.50 22.91
N SER A 730 -20.73 16.20 22.61
CA SER A 730 -19.61 15.44 22.04
C SER A 730 -19.23 15.90 20.63
N ILE A 731 -20.18 16.29 19.79
CA ILE A 731 -19.90 16.72 18.40
C ILE A 731 -19.67 18.22 18.25
N THR A 732 -20.22 19.06 19.16
CA THR A 732 -20.10 20.52 19.08
C THR A 732 -19.15 21.12 20.11
N GLY A 733 -18.94 20.45 21.24
CA GLY A 733 -18.23 20.97 22.40
C GLY A 733 -19.07 21.93 23.26
N PHE A 734 -20.36 22.09 22.97
CA PHE A 734 -21.28 22.93 23.72
C PHE A 734 -22.18 22.09 24.63
N LYS A 735 -22.08 22.34 25.93
CA LYS A 735 -22.96 21.73 26.93
C LYS A 735 -24.33 22.40 26.91
N VAL A 736 -25.39 21.62 26.92
CA VAL A 736 -26.76 22.14 27.06
C VAL A 736 -27.05 22.41 28.54
N LEU A 737 -27.38 23.66 28.88
CA LEU A 737 -27.75 24.09 30.22
C LEU A 737 -29.28 24.09 30.43
N PHE A 738 -30.01 24.37 29.36
CA PHE A 738 -31.48 24.37 29.34
C PHE A 738 -31.98 23.93 27.96
N ASP A 739 -33.08 23.20 27.94
CA ASP A 739 -33.84 22.84 26.75
C ASP A 739 -35.33 22.81 27.11
N GLY A 740 -36.15 23.59 26.42
CA GLY A 740 -37.58 23.69 26.72
C GLY A 740 -38.40 24.29 25.60
N LEU A 741 -39.72 24.05 25.66
CA LEU A 741 -40.69 24.59 24.71
C LEU A 741 -41.30 25.89 25.25
N ALA A 742 -41.03 26.99 24.57
CA ALA A 742 -41.68 28.27 24.78
C ALA A 742 -43.00 28.32 24.02
N THR A 743 -44.05 28.82 24.67
CA THR A 743 -45.36 29.04 24.03
C THR A 743 -45.27 30.16 23.02
N GLN A 744 -44.55 31.24 23.35
CA GLN A 744 -44.33 32.39 22.49
C GLN A 744 -42.87 32.85 22.51
N PHE A 745 -42.37 33.23 21.33
CA PHE A 745 -41.12 33.94 21.15
C PHE A 745 -41.41 35.28 20.44
N LEU A 746 -41.13 36.37 21.14
CA LEU A 746 -41.48 37.73 20.75
C LEU A 746 -40.24 38.55 20.44
N ILE A 747 -40.25 39.28 19.32
CA ILE A 747 -39.20 40.24 18.96
C ILE A 747 -39.86 41.60 18.75
N SER A 748 -39.59 42.54 19.66
CA SER A 748 -40.16 43.89 19.64
C SER A 748 -39.27 44.83 18.84
N ARG A 749 -39.52 44.93 17.53
CA ARG A 749 -38.67 45.75 16.65
C ARG A 749 -38.89 47.23 16.81
N ARG A 750 -37.81 47.99 17.04
CA ARG A 750 -37.85 49.46 17.09
C ARG A 750 -37.73 50.04 15.68
N ARG A 751 -38.79 50.69 15.18
CA ARG A 751 -38.71 51.43 13.91
C ARG A 751 -37.97 52.75 14.13
N LYS A 752 -36.85 52.93 13.42
CA LYS A 752 -36.20 54.25 13.32
C LYS A 752 -37.22 55.24 12.73
N MET A 753 -37.69 56.18 13.53
CA MET A 753 -38.62 57.29 13.20
C MET A 753 -40.13 57.13 13.43
N ILE A 754 -40.64 56.03 14.00
CA ILE A 754 -42.07 55.94 14.42
C ILE A 754 -42.17 55.21 15.76
N PRO A 755 -42.86 55.74 16.78
CA PRO A 755 -43.06 55.08 18.08
C PRO A 755 -44.11 53.95 18.01
N ILE A 756 -44.01 53.08 17.01
CA ILE A 756 -44.85 51.88 16.86
C ILE A 756 -43.90 50.68 16.77
N HIS A 757 -43.93 49.83 17.79
CA HIS A 757 -43.19 48.57 17.80
C HIS A 757 -43.85 47.60 16.82
N LYS A 758 -43.09 47.09 15.84
CA LYS A 758 -43.55 45.94 15.05
C LYS A 758 -43.10 44.68 15.80
N GLN A 759 -44.04 44.03 16.48
CA GLN A 759 -43.77 42.79 17.17
C GLN A 759 -43.80 41.63 16.18
N TRP A 760 -42.72 40.84 16.14
CA TRP A 760 -42.72 39.54 15.50
C TRP A 760 -43.00 38.49 16.57
N GLU A 761 -43.91 37.57 16.27
CA GLU A 761 -44.37 36.55 17.19
C GLU A 761 -44.28 35.20 16.49
N ALA A 762 -43.55 34.28 17.12
CA ALA A 762 -43.51 32.88 16.75
C ALA A 762 -44.14 32.07 17.88
N ASN A 763 -45.05 31.17 17.49
CA ASN A 763 -45.71 30.27 18.42
C ASN A 763 -44.95 28.95 18.43
N LEU A 764 -44.88 28.32 19.61
CA LEU A 764 -44.23 27.01 19.81
C LEU A 764 -42.77 27.00 19.32
N THR A 765 -41.87 27.38 20.23
CA THR A 765 -40.44 27.51 19.93
C THR A 765 -39.64 26.65 20.88
N ARG A 766 -38.78 25.75 20.36
CA ARG A 766 -37.82 25.03 21.19
C ARG A 766 -36.63 25.94 21.43
N VAL A 767 -36.33 26.21 22.70
CA VAL A 767 -35.26 27.11 23.13
C VAL A 767 -34.22 26.32 23.90
N GLN A 768 -32.96 26.46 23.51
CA GLN A 768 -31.82 25.94 24.25
C GLN A 768 -30.91 27.07 24.72
N VAL A 769 -30.33 26.87 25.92
CA VAL A 769 -29.17 27.64 26.41
C VAL A 769 -27.98 26.71 26.38
N VAL A 770 -26.94 27.09 25.64
CA VAL A 770 -25.74 26.26 25.45
C VAL A 770 -24.48 27.00 25.88
N GLN A 771 -23.51 26.26 26.40
CA GLN A 771 -22.27 26.81 26.95
C GLN A 771 -21.03 26.09 26.44
N GLN A 772 -20.02 26.87 26.05
CA GLN A 772 -18.65 26.40 25.81
C GLN A 772 -17.66 27.35 26.49
N GLY A 773 -17.00 26.88 27.56
CA GLY A 773 -16.14 27.73 28.38
C GLY A 773 -16.92 28.92 28.95
N ILE A 774 -16.52 30.14 28.60
CA ILE A 774 -17.20 31.38 29.00
C ILE A 774 -18.31 31.83 28.02
N LYS A 775 -18.42 31.20 26.85
CA LYS A 775 -19.40 31.58 25.82
C LYS A 775 -20.73 30.93 26.15
N ILE A 776 -21.78 31.73 26.33
CA ILE A 776 -23.17 31.24 26.47
C ILE A 776 -23.99 31.78 25.30
N GLN A 777 -24.77 30.90 24.68
CA GLN A 777 -25.60 31.21 23.53
C GLN A 777 -27.03 30.76 23.77
N ILE A 778 -27.98 31.51 23.22
CA ILE A 778 -29.39 31.13 23.14
C ILE A 778 -29.67 30.75 21.70
N VAL A 779 -30.22 29.55 21.56
CA VAL A 779 -30.62 28.97 20.28
C VAL A 779 -32.12 28.74 20.32
N ALA A 780 -32.84 29.23 19.33
CA ALA A 780 -34.28 29.03 19.23
C ALA A 780 -34.64 28.43 17.86
N PHE A 781 -35.44 27.37 17.88
CA PHE A 781 -35.97 26.65 16.72
C PHE A 781 -37.49 26.84 16.67
N PHE A 782 -37.99 27.35 15.55
CA PHE A 782 -39.37 27.80 15.42
C PHE A 782 -40.24 26.78 14.69
N TYR A 783 -41.43 26.50 15.21
CA TYR A 783 -42.43 25.73 14.49
C TYR A 783 -43.21 26.61 13.51
N GLN A 784 -43.15 26.31 12.21
CA GLN A 784 -43.92 26.97 11.15
C GLN A 784 -43.82 28.51 11.10
N PHE A 785 -42.73 29.09 11.59
CA PHE A 785 -42.55 30.54 11.53
C PHE A 785 -42.13 30.98 10.12
N HIS A 786 -42.95 31.83 9.49
CA HIS A 786 -42.82 32.21 8.08
C HIS A 786 -41.55 33.01 7.72
N ARG A 787 -40.79 33.51 8.71
CA ARG A 787 -39.61 34.35 8.44
C ARG A 787 -38.31 33.56 8.36
N TRP A 788 -38.13 32.63 9.29
CA TRP A 788 -36.94 31.78 9.41
C TRP A 788 -37.25 30.63 10.37
N LYS A 789 -36.46 29.56 10.33
CA LYS A 789 -36.71 28.36 11.17
C LYS A 789 -35.83 28.30 12.41
N SER A 790 -34.75 29.06 12.49
CA SER A 790 -33.93 29.12 13.68
C SER A 790 -33.21 30.46 13.84
N ILE A 791 -32.79 30.76 15.07
CA ILE A 791 -31.96 31.92 15.42
C ILE A 791 -30.96 31.52 16.50
N ASN A 792 -29.76 32.09 16.46
CA ASN A 792 -28.72 31.90 17.46
C ASN A 792 -28.09 33.27 17.80
N PHE A 793 -27.91 33.55 19.09
CA PHE A 793 -27.21 34.74 19.57
C PHE A 793 -26.51 34.50 20.91
N ALA A 794 -25.39 35.20 21.13
CA ALA A 794 -24.67 35.15 22.39
C ALA A 794 -25.34 36.02 23.47
N VAL A 795 -25.25 35.56 24.72
CA VAL A 795 -25.65 36.33 25.90
C VAL A 795 -24.48 36.45 26.88
N LYS A 796 -24.43 37.58 27.59
CA LYS A 796 -23.35 37.94 28.51
C LYS A 796 -23.91 38.27 29.89
N SER A 797 -23.06 38.22 30.91
CA SER A 797 -23.43 38.61 32.28
C SER A 797 -23.81 40.09 32.42
N THR A 798 -23.40 40.92 31.46
CA THR A 798 -23.72 42.35 31.39
C THR A 798 -25.08 42.66 30.76
N ASP A 799 -25.75 41.65 30.18
CA ASP A 799 -27.04 41.85 29.53
C ASP A 799 -28.16 41.98 30.58
N GLU A 800 -29.20 42.75 30.27
CA GLU A 800 -30.33 42.96 31.18
C GLU A 800 -31.47 41.98 30.90
N PHE A 801 -31.84 41.20 31.92
CA PHE A 801 -32.94 40.24 31.88
C PHE A 801 -34.06 40.62 32.86
N GLU A 802 -35.31 40.63 32.41
CA GLU A 802 -36.48 40.95 33.23
C GLU A 802 -37.50 39.80 33.22
N LYS A 803 -38.03 39.42 34.39
CA LYS A 803 -39.20 38.52 34.47
C LYS A 803 -40.44 39.22 33.90
N VAL A 804 -41.14 38.57 32.99
CA VAL A 804 -42.36 39.07 32.37
C VAL A 804 -43.46 38.05 32.53
N ASP A 805 -44.48 38.40 33.31
CA ASP A 805 -45.64 37.53 33.54
C ASP A 805 -46.86 38.20 32.90
N GLN A 806 -47.43 37.58 31.86
CA GLN A 806 -48.52 38.15 31.08
C GLN A 806 -49.59 37.09 30.78
N LYS A 807 -50.86 37.41 31.10
CA LYS A 807 -52.04 36.61 30.72
C LYS A 807 -51.94 35.10 31.06
N GLY A 808 -51.24 34.75 32.15
CA GLY A 808 -51.06 33.36 32.58
C GLY A 808 -49.81 32.67 32.01
N GLU A 809 -49.04 33.35 31.16
CA GLU A 809 -47.74 32.92 30.67
C GLU A 809 -46.61 33.58 31.47
N TRP A 810 -45.51 32.85 31.62
CA TRP A 810 -44.36 33.20 32.46
C TRP A 810 -43.12 33.26 31.60
N GLY A 811 -42.44 34.39 31.54
CA GLY A 811 -41.36 34.59 30.59
C GLY A 811 -40.20 35.44 31.10
N ILE A 812 -39.19 35.54 30.25
CA ILE A 812 -38.03 36.42 30.43
C ILE A 812 -37.92 37.33 29.21
N ARG A 813 -37.71 38.62 29.46
CA ARG A 813 -37.40 39.62 28.46
C ARG A 813 -35.92 39.97 28.50
N PHE A 814 -35.30 39.85 27.34
CA PHE A 814 -33.94 40.31 27.04
C PHE A 814 -34.05 41.72 26.48
N LYS A 815 -33.43 42.69 27.15
CA LYS A 815 -33.35 44.06 26.61
C LYS A 815 -32.19 44.20 25.64
N ASP A 816 -32.42 44.88 24.52
CA ASP A 816 -31.40 45.18 23.51
C ASP A 816 -30.62 43.93 23.04
N ALA A 817 -31.33 42.81 22.83
CA ALA A 817 -30.71 41.57 22.43
C ALA A 817 -30.07 41.72 21.04
N LYS A 818 -28.81 41.29 20.92
CA LYS A 818 -27.99 41.48 19.73
C LYS A 818 -27.94 40.19 18.94
N TYR A 819 -28.51 40.19 17.74
CA TYR A 819 -28.59 38.99 16.91
C TYR A 819 -28.42 39.31 15.41
N ALA A 820 -28.14 38.27 14.64
CA ALA A 820 -28.10 38.33 13.19
C ALA A 820 -29.39 37.76 12.62
N LEU A 821 -29.95 38.40 11.58
CA LEU A 821 -31.07 37.83 10.86
C LEU A 821 -30.59 36.66 9.99
N PRO A 822 -31.28 35.51 10.02
CA PRO A 822 -31.01 34.42 9.09
C PRO A 822 -31.13 34.92 7.65
N ARG A 823 -30.17 34.56 6.80
CA ARG A 823 -30.20 34.95 5.38
C ARG A 823 -31.23 34.07 4.65
N PRO A 824 -32.25 34.66 3.99
CA PRO A 824 -33.34 33.89 3.40
C PRO A 824 -32.91 33.02 2.19
N ASP A 825 -31.80 33.34 1.52
CA ASP A 825 -31.38 32.70 0.27
C ASP A 825 -30.35 31.56 0.43
N THR A 826 -29.93 31.23 1.65
CA THR A 826 -28.96 30.14 1.88
C THR A 826 -29.68 28.85 2.24
N GLN A 827 -29.31 27.73 1.60
CA GLN A 827 -29.79 26.36 1.89
C GLN A 827 -29.65 25.92 3.36
N THR A 828 -28.94 26.72 4.17
CA THR A 828 -28.67 26.52 5.60
C THR A 828 -29.56 27.35 6.53
N SER A 829 -30.57 28.08 6.04
CA SER A 829 -31.42 28.97 6.86
C SER A 829 -32.21 28.25 7.97
N ASP A 830 -32.28 26.92 7.90
CA ASP A 830 -32.91 26.06 8.90
C ASP A 830 -31.97 25.58 10.01
N TYR A 831 -30.66 25.79 9.84
CA TYR A 831 -29.61 25.22 10.67
C TYR A 831 -28.79 26.33 11.33
N VAL A 832 -28.28 26.06 12.52
CA VAL A 832 -27.44 26.97 13.29
C VAL A 832 -26.04 26.39 13.46
N CYS A 833 -25.04 27.27 13.38
CA CYS A 833 -23.66 26.98 13.75
C CYS A 833 -23.40 27.56 15.14
N LEU A 834 -22.79 26.76 16.03
CA LEU A 834 -22.52 27.17 17.42
C LEU A 834 -21.09 27.72 17.59
N ASP A 835 -20.15 27.25 16.78
CA ASP A 835 -18.73 27.62 16.85
C ASP A 835 -18.45 29.00 16.26
N GLU A 836 -19.19 29.42 15.24
CA GLU A 836 -19.04 30.73 14.60
C GLU A 836 -20.39 31.46 14.47
N LEU A 837 -20.60 32.45 15.34
CA LEU A 837 -21.79 33.29 15.30
C LEU A 837 -21.72 34.31 14.16
N ALA A 838 -22.84 34.47 13.45
CA ALA A 838 -22.98 35.56 12.50
C ALA A 838 -22.91 36.92 13.21
N PHE A 839 -22.30 37.91 12.53
CA PHE A 839 -22.17 39.25 13.07
C PHE A 839 -23.54 39.87 13.37
N PRO A 840 -23.81 40.36 14.60
CA PRO A 840 -25.12 40.87 14.96
C PRO A 840 -25.39 42.21 14.26
N THR A 841 -26.49 42.25 13.50
CA THR A 841 -26.92 43.45 12.76
C THR A 841 -28.18 44.09 13.35
N GLU A 842 -28.90 43.37 14.21
CA GLU A 842 -30.14 43.81 14.84
C GLU A 842 -29.99 43.93 16.37
N HIS A 843 -30.78 44.83 16.95
CA HIS A 843 -30.79 45.19 18.36
C HIS A 843 -32.24 45.46 18.80
N ASP A 844 -32.92 44.43 19.31
CA ASP A 844 -34.34 44.49 19.64
C ASP A 844 -34.62 43.78 20.97
N ASP A 845 -35.74 44.14 21.63
CA ASP A 845 -36.13 43.46 22.87
C ASP A 845 -36.77 42.10 22.54
N ILE A 846 -36.25 41.03 23.13
CA ILE A 846 -36.75 39.66 22.91
C ILE A 846 -37.48 39.16 24.14
N GLY A 847 -38.70 38.65 23.99
CA GLY A 847 -39.47 38.00 25.05
C GLY A 847 -39.63 36.52 24.79
N ILE A 848 -39.31 35.67 25.76
CA ILE A 848 -39.51 34.22 25.68
C ILE A 848 -40.48 33.83 26.80
N LEU A 849 -41.67 33.34 26.42
CA LEU A 849 -42.78 33.04 27.31
C LEU A 849 -43.01 31.52 27.36
N PHE A 850 -43.26 31.01 28.55
CA PHE A 850 -43.51 29.60 28.85
C PHE A 850 -44.86 29.44 29.51
N GLN A 851 -45.41 28.23 29.41
CA GLN A 851 -46.67 27.87 30.06
C GLN A 851 -46.53 27.82 31.59
N ASP A 852 -45.39 27.32 32.08
CA ASP A 852 -45.16 27.07 33.50
C ASP A 852 -44.10 28.00 34.10
N ALA A 853 -44.39 28.56 35.28
CA ALA A 853 -43.45 29.38 36.03
C ALA A 853 -42.15 28.63 36.40
N SER A 854 -42.23 27.32 36.65
CA SER A 854 -41.08 26.48 36.99
C SER A 854 -40.11 26.33 35.81
N VAL A 855 -40.61 26.27 34.58
CA VAL A 855 -39.79 26.22 33.36
C VAL A 855 -39.10 27.56 33.14
N ARG A 856 -39.81 28.67 33.33
CA ARG A 856 -39.22 30.03 33.32
C ARG A 856 -38.10 30.14 34.37
N ASP A 857 -38.30 29.66 35.60
CA ASP A 857 -37.28 29.77 36.64
C ASP A 857 -36.04 28.91 36.33
N LYS A 858 -36.20 27.70 35.79
CA LYS A 858 -35.06 26.90 35.27
C LYS A 858 -34.34 27.61 34.12
N PHE A 859 -35.09 28.23 33.21
CA PHE A 859 -34.50 29.03 32.14
C PHE A 859 -33.71 30.22 32.71
N ALA A 860 -34.26 30.94 33.69
CA ALA A 860 -33.59 32.05 34.37
C ALA A 860 -32.28 31.63 35.04
N GLU A 861 -32.26 30.47 35.71
CA GLU A 861 -31.08 29.91 36.38
C GLU A 861 -29.95 29.55 35.41
N SER A 862 -30.27 29.29 34.14
CA SER A 862 -29.28 28.96 33.10
C SER A 862 -28.61 30.19 32.45
N LEU A 863 -29.08 31.41 32.74
CA LEU A 863 -28.56 32.65 32.15
C LEU A 863 -27.32 33.18 32.90
N PRO A 864 -26.38 33.87 32.21
CA PRO A 864 -25.13 34.34 32.81
C PRO A 864 -25.24 35.54 33.77
N GLY A 865 -26.43 36.12 33.97
CA GLY A 865 -26.62 37.34 34.75
C GLY A 865 -27.89 37.31 35.60
N ALA A 866 -28.00 38.25 36.54
CA ALA A 866 -29.14 38.30 37.46
C ALA A 866 -30.42 38.71 36.72
N VAL A 867 -31.50 37.93 36.91
CA VAL A 867 -32.81 38.24 36.33
C VAL A 867 -33.59 39.15 37.29
N GLY A 868 -33.80 40.39 36.87
CA GLY A 868 -34.56 41.38 37.63
C GLY A 868 -36.06 41.11 37.59
N ASN A 869 -36.78 41.57 38.63
CA ASN A 869 -38.24 41.63 38.58
C ASN A 869 -38.64 42.84 37.74
N ALA A 870 -39.43 42.67 36.68
CA ALA A 870 -39.96 43.80 35.94
C ALA A 870 -40.78 44.70 36.88
N PRO A 871 -40.65 46.03 36.81
CA PRO A 871 -41.52 46.92 37.56
C PRO A 871 -42.97 46.68 37.13
N ARG A 872 -43.85 46.36 38.08
CA ARG A 872 -45.32 46.29 37.87
C ARG A 872 -45.85 47.69 37.49
N ARG A 873 -45.72 48.12 36.23
CA ARG A 873 -46.45 49.27 35.67
C ARG A 873 -46.49 49.23 34.12
N LEU A 874 -47.72 49.06 33.62
CA LEU A 874 -48.32 49.59 32.39
C LEU A 874 -47.65 49.26 31.04
N LEU A 875 -48.13 48.19 30.40
CA LEU A 875 -48.26 48.10 28.94
C LEU A 875 -49.76 47.91 28.65
N CYS A 876 -50.44 49.01 28.34
CA CYS A 876 -51.74 49.03 27.67
C CYS A 876 -51.52 49.07 26.16
#